data_AF-A0A640UWY9-F1
#
_entry.id   AF-A0A640UWY9-F1
#
_cell.length_a   1.000
_cell.length_b   1.000
_cell.length_c   1.000
_cell.angle_alpha   90.00
_cell.angle_beta   90.00
_cell.angle_gamma   90.00
#
_symmetry.space_group_name_H-M   'P 1'
#
loop_
_entity.id
_entity.type
_entity.pdbx_description
1 polymer ?
#
loop_
_entity_poly.entity_id
_entity_poly.type
_entity_poly.pdbx_seq_one_letter_code
_entity_poly.pdbx_strand_id
1 'polypeptide(L)'
;MTSPRATVHCAAASPHGASDPHQEGPADLRLVAPALAAWAAAAISLGTPGGGVAMACGVAGVLAIVALRVAVVRRRDEREPEGMEEQSGDAPRAESGRPGTESPRRRRAPRLRSAGSFVALAAVLLCAAAGAASAALHASDLRRGPLPAFAEQYARVTVDLEVTGDPRLTRPKVRGSQRTPQVLVFTADAVRVTAPNGEITAVRTPTLVVVQQPGGGRGGAGGEHDRAEGRGGRQNPGGAAIAGDAATAGSVLAPQPLVTAAQAPVAASQASVTSGQRPVVAPRQPGEEDRVGVREGIASEWRGLLPSTRIRVVARVAPPLLSGDQVAAVLRVTADAAPVKVGAPDALQRLAGSLRAGLREVTGGLGPDARALLPGLVVGDTSRVPPDLDDAFRATDLTHLLAVSGSNLTIVLALLIGPPHLATRAERRGLAPRLGLSLRSTAVIGGMLALAFVVVCRPDPSVLRAAACGLITLLAIGTGRRRSLLPALAAAVLLLVLYDPWLARNYGFLLSVLATGALLLLAPRWSAALQRRRVPPRLAEVIAAAAAAQAVCAPVVAVLAARVGLVAVPCNLLAELAVAPATVLGFAALAMVPIVPPVAQALAWCAGWPAEWIAGVARTGAALPGAEFAWPGGWAGGLALAAALVVLVPVGRRVLRRPWLCVLCALALILAVCRPAPFTRIITGWPPPGWRAVVCDVGQGDGLVLAAGDGTALVVDTGPEPQAIDRCLTDLGVRRIPLLVLTHFHADHVDGLPGALRGRSVGAIETTTLQEPPGQAQFVRSTAAAARVPIVRATPGERRRLGPLTWEVLWPPAPPALPGPGVPTYGPGSPHTPDTSDSPAGPNPFDGPNDASVTLLVRTGGLTLLLLGDLEPPAQQGLLAAHPELGGVDVLKVAHHGSAYQDPPLMQRLAPRLALISCGADNPYGHPAPRTIAALRAQGARVLRTDTDGAIAILGTTAGLSATVTGHRVVKARLANGPGIRGRTHLGAPHPDARLAGCRRSRKRSGPAATRHLRRDLRRTTRGYPRGHLSGPLRSRPNRHPRRGLPRPRGPPCLGPPVAPPPAPMASALRRPRVITAIEQMEENQGTSIYRLQIMRMGEGVERGPRCCVALAWPEGDGPVPAARLAA
;
A
#
# COMPACT_ATOMS: atom_id res chain seq x y z
N MET A 1 9.70 42.77 73.63
CA MET A 1 8.85 43.16 72.49
C MET A 1 9.69 43.21 71.22
N THR A 2 9.15 42.71 70.10
CA THR A 2 9.25 43.22 68.70
C THR A 2 10.61 43.67 68.12
N SER A 3 11.01 43.30 66.89
CA SER A 3 10.23 42.80 65.74
C SER A 3 11.07 41.96 64.76
N PRO A 4 10.65 40.75 64.35
CA PRO A 4 11.31 39.96 63.31
C PRO A 4 10.48 39.90 62.02
N ARG A 5 10.81 40.71 61.00
CA ARG A 5 10.26 40.59 59.63
C ARG A 5 11.23 39.95 58.61
N ALA A 6 12.38 39.47 59.07
CA ALA A 6 13.50 39.03 58.24
C ALA A 6 13.57 37.50 57.96
N THR A 7 12.81 36.67 58.67
CA THR A 7 13.01 35.20 58.71
C THR A 7 12.12 34.38 57.78
N VAL A 8 11.18 34.99 57.05
CA VAL A 8 10.21 34.24 56.19
C VAL A 8 10.77 33.91 54.80
N HIS A 9 11.68 34.72 54.25
CA HIS A 9 12.12 34.58 52.85
C HIS A 9 13.24 33.55 52.60
N CYS A 10 13.90 33.02 53.63
CA CYS A 10 14.96 32.02 53.46
C CYS A 10 14.47 30.55 53.37
N ALA A 11 13.17 30.30 53.57
CA ALA A 11 12.58 28.96 53.51
C ALA A 11 11.82 28.64 52.21
N ALA A 12 11.58 29.64 51.35
CA ALA A 12 10.77 29.51 50.14
C ALA A 12 11.64 29.17 48.91
N ALA A 13 11.79 27.88 48.61
CA ALA A 13 12.59 27.38 47.48
C ALA A 13 11.93 27.56 46.08
N SER A 14 11.00 28.52 45.92
CA SER A 14 10.47 29.00 44.64
C SER A 14 9.69 30.31 44.82
N PRO A 15 9.74 31.28 43.88
CA PRO A 15 8.86 32.47 43.88
C PRO A 15 7.39 32.19 43.55
N HIS A 16 7.04 30.93 43.33
CA HIS A 16 5.68 30.47 43.05
C HIS A 16 5.31 29.39 44.07
N GLY A 17 4.16 29.53 44.70
CA GLY A 17 3.62 28.56 45.66
C GLY A 17 3.19 27.26 45.00
N ALA A 18 2.73 26.29 45.81
CA ALA A 18 2.37 24.93 45.37
C ALA A 18 1.11 24.83 44.47
N SER A 19 0.68 25.93 43.86
CA SER A 19 -0.46 26.05 42.94
C SER A 19 -0.01 26.23 41.48
N ASP A 20 1.03 25.51 41.05
CA ASP A 20 1.37 25.37 39.64
C ASP A 20 0.37 24.41 38.93
N PRO A 21 -0.46 24.89 37.97
CA PRO A 21 -1.40 24.03 37.26
C PRO A 21 -0.74 23.09 36.25
N HIS A 22 0.57 23.18 36.01
CA HIS A 22 1.29 22.38 35.01
C HIS A 22 1.77 21.01 35.49
N GLN A 23 1.64 20.68 36.79
CA GLN A 23 1.85 19.30 37.24
C GLN A 23 0.63 18.42 36.95
N GLU A 24 0.60 17.84 35.75
CA GLU A 24 -0.19 16.62 35.51
C GLU A 24 0.25 15.54 36.51
N GLY A 25 -0.69 15.03 37.30
CA GLY A 25 -0.44 13.92 38.21
C GLY A 25 0.00 12.65 37.48
N PRO A 26 0.61 11.67 38.17
CA PRO A 26 1.10 10.44 37.54
C PRO A 26 -0.01 9.77 36.72
N ALA A 27 0.27 9.54 35.44
CA ALA A 27 -0.72 9.14 34.44
C ALA A 27 -1.56 7.93 34.90
N ASP A 28 -2.88 8.08 34.87
CA ASP A 28 -3.78 7.00 35.27
C ASP A 28 -3.80 5.90 34.20
N LEU A 29 -3.21 4.76 34.54
CA LEU A 29 -3.11 3.57 33.68
C LEU A 29 -4.21 2.54 33.97
N ARG A 30 -5.14 2.79 34.90
CA ARG A 30 -6.12 1.80 35.39
C ARG A 30 -7.02 1.21 34.29
N LEU A 31 -7.36 2.00 33.28
CA LEU A 31 -8.18 1.55 32.13
C LEU A 31 -7.36 0.89 31.00
N VAL A 32 -6.03 1.06 30.98
CA VAL A 32 -5.19 0.56 29.87
C VAL A 32 -5.16 -0.96 29.83
N ALA A 33 -4.96 -1.64 30.97
CA ALA A 33 -4.93 -3.09 31.01
C ALA A 33 -6.30 -3.74 30.69
N PRO A 34 -7.45 -3.26 31.23
CA PRO A 34 -8.77 -3.74 30.81
C PRO A 34 -9.07 -3.53 29.31
N ALA A 35 -8.70 -2.38 28.73
CA ALA A 35 -8.90 -2.11 27.30
C ALA A 35 -8.06 -3.04 26.40
N LEU A 36 -6.78 -3.25 26.74
CA LEU A 36 -5.92 -4.20 26.03
C LEU A 36 -6.40 -5.65 26.17
N ALA A 37 -6.97 -6.01 27.33
CA ALA A 37 -7.53 -7.35 27.55
C ALA A 37 -8.79 -7.60 26.72
N ALA A 38 -9.69 -6.61 26.61
CA ALA A 38 -10.84 -6.67 25.71
C ALA A 38 -10.41 -6.80 24.23
N TRP A 39 -9.41 -6.01 23.80
CA TRP A 39 -8.84 -6.09 22.45
C TRP A 39 -8.28 -7.47 22.15
N ALA A 40 -7.37 -7.98 22.98
CA ALA A 40 -6.74 -9.29 22.78
C ALA A 40 -7.79 -10.42 22.75
N ALA A 41 -8.77 -10.37 23.67
CA ALA A 41 -9.85 -11.35 23.73
C ALA A 41 -10.75 -11.33 22.49
N ALA A 42 -11.13 -10.15 21.99
CA ALA A 42 -11.91 -10.00 20.77
C ALA A 42 -11.14 -10.49 19.53
N ALA A 43 -9.88 -10.07 19.36
CA ALA A 43 -9.04 -10.45 18.24
C ALA A 43 -8.81 -11.97 18.12
N ILE A 44 -8.75 -12.68 19.26
CA ILE A 44 -8.66 -14.15 19.32
C ILE A 44 -10.04 -14.79 19.05
N SER A 45 -11.08 -14.33 19.74
CA SER A 45 -12.41 -14.95 19.70
C SER A 45 -13.08 -14.91 18.33
N LEU A 46 -12.81 -13.87 17.51
CA LEU A 46 -13.28 -13.78 16.12
C LEU A 46 -12.87 -14.98 15.21
N GLY A 47 -11.88 -15.78 15.61
CA GLY A 47 -11.45 -16.99 14.90
C GLY A 47 -11.70 -18.30 15.67
N THR A 48 -12.42 -18.25 16.80
CA THR A 48 -12.54 -19.37 17.73
C THR A 48 -13.96 -19.94 17.74
N PRO A 49 -14.16 -21.27 17.78
CA PRO A 49 -15.49 -21.87 17.89
C PRO A 49 -16.25 -21.39 19.14
N GLY A 50 -17.53 -21.02 18.96
CA GLY A 50 -18.31 -20.32 20.00
C GLY A 50 -18.37 -21.01 21.35
N GLY A 51 -18.44 -22.35 21.40
CA GLY A 51 -18.43 -23.11 22.66
C GLY A 51 -17.13 -22.95 23.47
N GLY A 52 -15.98 -22.83 22.78
CA GLY A 52 -14.70 -22.54 23.43
C GLY A 52 -14.66 -21.12 24.02
N VAL A 53 -15.25 -20.15 23.31
CA VAL A 53 -15.33 -18.77 23.78
C VAL A 53 -16.29 -18.65 24.98
N ALA A 54 -17.45 -19.32 24.94
CA ALA A 54 -18.41 -19.34 26.03
C ALA A 54 -17.80 -19.91 27.33
N MET A 55 -17.07 -21.03 27.23
CA MET A 55 -16.35 -21.61 28.36
C MET A 55 -15.29 -20.65 28.93
N ALA A 56 -14.50 -19.99 28.06
CA ALA A 56 -13.50 -19.01 28.48
C ALA A 56 -14.12 -17.80 29.19
N CYS A 57 -15.26 -17.28 28.70
CA CYS A 57 -15.99 -16.20 29.34
C CYS A 57 -16.54 -16.60 30.72
N GLY A 58 -17.08 -17.82 30.86
CA GLY A 58 -17.54 -18.36 32.14
C GLY A 58 -16.42 -18.45 33.18
N VAL A 59 -15.27 -19.02 32.80
CA VAL A 59 -14.09 -19.11 33.68
C VAL A 59 -13.58 -17.72 34.07
N ALA A 60 -13.50 -16.76 33.14
CA ALA A 60 -13.10 -15.39 33.43
C ALA A 60 -14.08 -14.69 34.40
N GLY A 61 -15.39 -14.91 34.25
CA GLY A 61 -16.42 -14.39 35.15
C GLY A 61 -16.28 -14.94 36.58
N VAL A 62 -16.11 -16.26 36.73
CA VAL A 62 -15.89 -16.89 38.05
C VAL A 62 -14.62 -16.34 38.72
N LEU A 63 -13.51 -16.23 37.98
CA LEU A 63 -12.26 -15.67 38.49
C LEU A 63 -12.40 -14.19 38.88
N ALA A 64 -13.20 -13.40 38.15
CA ALA A 64 -13.50 -12.02 38.51
C ALA A 64 -14.32 -11.91 39.80
N ILE A 65 -15.31 -12.78 40.01
CA ILE A 65 -16.11 -12.85 41.25
C ILE A 65 -15.20 -13.23 42.44
N VAL A 66 -14.30 -14.21 42.29
CA VAL A 66 -13.33 -14.58 43.32
C VAL A 66 -12.40 -13.40 43.64
N ALA A 67 -11.86 -12.70 42.63
CA ALA A 67 -11.03 -11.52 42.83
C ALA A 67 -11.78 -10.39 43.55
N LEU A 68 -13.04 -10.12 43.21
CA LEU A 68 -13.87 -9.14 43.90
C LEU A 68 -14.15 -9.53 45.36
N ARG A 69 -14.43 -10.81 45.65
CA ARG A 69 -14.60 -11.30 47.03
C ARG A 69 -13.33 -11.09 47.86
N VAL A 70 -12.15 -11.44 47.33
CA VAL A 70 -10.85 -11.21 48.01
C VAL A 70 -10.58 -9.70 48.20
N ALA A 71 -10.97 -8.86 47.25
CA ALA A 71 -10.86 -7.40 47.39
C ALA A 71 -11.77 -6.84 48.49
N VAL A 72 -12.99 -7.38 48.66
CA VAL A 72 -13.93 -6.96 49.71
C VAL A 72 -13.45 -7.39 51.09
N VAL A 73 -12.93 -8.62 51.25
CA VAL A 73 -12.32 -9.09 52.51
C VAL A 73 -11.16 -8.17 52.89
N ARG A 74 -10.18 -7.99 51.98
CA ARG A 74 -9.02 -7.12 52.27
C ARG A 74 -9.37 -5.65 52.54
N ARG A 75 -10.52 -5.15 52.05
CA ARG A 75 -11.03 -3.81 52.41
C ARG A 75 -11.67 -3.71 53.80
N ARG A 76 -11.92 -4.84 54.47
CA ARG A 76 -12.28 -4.89 55.89
C ARG A 76 -11.00 -4.96 56.73
N ASP A 77 -10.07 -5.85 56.37
CA ASP A 77 -8.74 -5.94 56.98
C ASP A 77 -7.97 -4.58 56.91
N GLU A 78 -8.06 -3.86 55.79
CA GLU A 78 -7.48 -2.51 55.58
C GLU A 78 -8.27 -1.38 56.30
N ARG A 79 -9.25 -1.68 57.17
CA ARG A 79 -10.17 -0.69 57.78
C ARG A 79 -10.30 -0.70 59.30
N GLU A 80 -9.78 -1.69 60.01
CA GLU A 80 -9.73 -1.67 61.48
C GLU A 80 -8.54 -0.80 61.95
N PRO A 81 -8.76 0.27 62.73
CA PRO A 81 -7.68 1.01 63.37
C PRO A 81 -7.27 0.34 64.68
N GLU A 82 -5.96 0.30 64.97
CA GLU A 82 -5.47 0.06 66.32
C GLU A 82 -5.93 1.22 67.24
N GLY A 83 -6.54 0.94 68.39
CA GLY A 83 -6.86 2.00 69.35
C GLY A 83 -7.97 1.73 70.38
N MET A 84 -7.78 0.80 71.31
CA MET A 84 -8.33 0.94 72.67
C MET A 84 -7.55 0.11 73.70
N GLU A 85 -6.46 0.68 74.22
CA GLU A 85 -5.90 0.34 75.53
C GLU A 85 -5.80 1.66 76.32
N GLU A 86 -6.31 1.65 77.55
CA GLU A 86 -6.65 2.85 78.31
C GLU A 86 -5.73 3.05 79.53
N GLN A 87 -5.63 4.30 80.01
CA GLN A 87 -4.70 4.64 81.08
C GLN A 87 -5.22 4.24 82.46
N SER A 88 -4.49 3.35 83.14
CA SER A 88 -4.34 3.37 84.59
C SER A 88 -2.84 3.29 84.90
N GLY A 89 -2.38 4.06 85.87
CA GLY A 89 -0.95 4.18 86.16
C GLY A 89 -0.65 3.93 87.63
N ASP A 90 0.60 3.56 87.90
CA ASP A 90 1.33 4.18 89.00
C ASP A 90 2.85 4.14 88.71
N ALA A 91 3.63 4.83 89.55
CA ALA A 91 5.10 4.95 89.48
C ALA A 91 5.77 4.12 90.63
N PRO A 92 7.10 4.15 90.89
CA PRO A 92 8.19 4.89 90.23
C PRO A 92 9.57 4.15 90.10
N ARG A 93 10.59 4.91 89.64
CA ARG A 93 12.05 4.85 89.98
C ARG A 93 13.02 3.85 89.30
N ALA A 94 14.30 4.22 89.44
CA ALA A 94 15.56 3.44 89.35
C ALA A 94 16.28 3.22 88.00
N GLU A 95 17.05 4.23 87.60
CA GLU A 95 18.51 4.19 87.28
C GLU A 95 19.22 3.04 86.52
N SER A 96 20.02 3.49 85.53
CA SER A 96 21.35 2.96 85.13
C SER A 96 21.44 1.70 84.24
N GLY A 97 22.53 1.62 83.45
CA GLY A 97 22.90 0.44 82.64
C GLY A 97 23.19 0.71 81.15
N ARG A 98 24.48 0.77 80.78
CA ARG A 98 24.99 0.61 79.39
C ARG A 98 25.76 -0.73 79.32
N PRO A 99 26.14 -1.25 78.14
CA PRO A 99 25.42 -1.31 76.84
C PRO A 99 25.41 -2.75 76.27
N GLY A 100 24.60 -3.04 75.23
CA GLY A 100 24.58 -4.38 74.61
C GLY A 100 24.19 -4.41 73.12
N THR A 101 24.96 -5.15 72.33
CA THR A 101 24.59 -5.63 70.97
C THR A 101 23.40 -6.61 71.07
N GLU A 102 22.49 -6.77 70.09
CA GLU A 102 22.69 -6.95 68.65
C GLU A 102 21.50 -6.45 67.80
N SER A 103 21.64 -6.45 66.46
CA SER A 103 20.57 -6.13 65.51
C SER A 103 20.09 -7.35 64.69
N PRO A 104 18.88 -7.89 64.95
CA PRO A 104 18.25 -8.84 64.04
C PRO A 104 17.72 -8.12 62.79
N ARG A 105 18.19 -8.54 61.60
CA ARG A 105 17.68 -8.04 60.31
C ARG A 105 16.17 -8.32 60.19
N ARG A 106 15.30 -7.31 60.33
CA ARG A 106 13.89 -7.40 59.91
C ARG A 106 13.83 -7.72 58.41
N ARG A 107 13.67 -9.00 58.07
CA ARG A 107 13.39 -9.46 56.70
C ARG A 107 12.12 -8.76 56.23
N ARG A 108 12.20 -7.91 55.20
CA ARG A 108 11.01 -7.38 54.54
C ARG A 108 10.26 -8.55 53.90
N ALA A 109 9.14 -8.94 54.52
CA ALA A 109 8.20 -9.89 53.93
C ALA A 109 7.77 -9.40 52.54
N PRO A 110 7.46 -10.32 51.59
CA PRO A 110 6.98 -9.92 50.27
C PRO A 110 5.70 -9.09 50.42
N ARG A 111 5.66 -7.92 49.77
CA ARG A 111 4.50 -7.02 49.80
C ARG A 111 3.26 -7.75 49.28
N LEU A 112 2.39 -8.15 50.21
CA LEU A 112 1.07 -8.68 49.90
C LEU A 112 0.28 -7.67 49.06
N ARG A 113 -0.38 -8.15 48.00
CA ARG A 113 -1.09 -7.29 47.05
C ARG A 113 -2.29 -6.62 47.77
N SER A 114 -2.36 -5.29 47.71
CA SER A 114 -3.46 -4.49 48.28
C SER A 114 -4.81 -4.85 47.65
N ALA A 115 -5.91 -4.56 48.34
CA ALA A 115 -7.25 -4.84 47.83
C ALA A 115 -7.51 -4.24 46.43
N GLY A 116 -6.98 -3.04 46.15
CA GLY A 116 -7.06 -2.40 44.84
C GLY A 116 -6.44 -3.20 43.68
N SER A 117 -5.45 -4.06 43.97
CA SER A 117 -4.83 -4.95 42.97
C SER A 117 -5.81 -6.04 42.49
N PHE A 118 -6.69 -6.51 43.38
CA PHE A 118 -7.69 -7.53 43.07
C PHE A 118 -8.89 -6.93 42.31
N VAL A 119 -9.29 -5.69 42.62
CA VAL A 119 -10.28 -4.94 41.82
C VAL A 119 -9.79 -4.72 40.39
N ALA A 120 -8.51 -4.37 40.20
CA ALA A 120 -7.92 -4.22 38.87
C ALA A 120 -7.90 -5.55 38.09
N LEU A 121 -7.59 -6.67 38.76
CA LEU A 121 -7.64 -8.01 38.15
C LEU A 121 -9.06 -8.38 37.71
N ALA A 122 -10.07 -8.12 38.54
CA ALA A 122 -11.46 -8.37 38.19
C ALA A 122 -11.92 -7.53 36.98
N ALA A 123 -11.56 -6.24 36.93
CA ALA A 123 -11.87 -5.37 35.80
C ALA A 123 -11.23 -5.87 34.49
N VAL A 124 -9.98 -6.35 34.54
CA VAL A 124 -9.29 -6.97 33.39
C VAL A 124 -10.01 -8.22 32.91
N LEU A 125 -10.40 -9.12 33.82
CA LEU A 125 -11.11 -10.36 33.49
C LEU A 125 -12.50 -10.12 32.90
N LEU A 126 -13.27 -9.17 33.47
CA LEU A 126 -14.59 -8.80 32.96
C LEU A 126 -14.51 -8.14 31.57
N CYS A 127 -13.53 -7.27 31.32
CA CYS A 127 -13.34 -6.65 30.01
C CYS A 127 -12.87 -7.67 28.95
N ALA A 128 -12.02 -8.64 29.33
CA ALA A 128 -11.67 -9.76 28.46
C ALA A 128 -12.90 -10.61 28.10
N ALA A 129 -13.73 -10.97 29.08
CA ALA A 129 -14.96 -11.72 28.85
C ALA A 129 -15.96 -10.95 27.95
N ALA A 130 -16.12 -9.64 28.15
CA ALA A 130 -16.98 -8.81 27.33
C ALA A 130 -16.48 -8.68 25.87
N GLY A 131 -15.17 -8.49 25.66
CA GLY A 131 -14.56 -8.46 24.33
C GLY A 131 -14.68 -9.81 23.59
N ALA A 132 -14.44 -10.91 24.30
CA ALA A 132 -14.65 -12.26 23.78
C ALA A 132 -16.12 -12.53 23.42
N ALA A 133 -17.07 -12.14 24.27
CA ALA A 133 -18.50 -12.32 24.02
C ALA A 133 -19.00 -11.49 22.83
N SER A 134 -18.64 -10.21 22.73
CA SER A 134 -19.00 -9.37 21.57
C SER A 134 -18.44 -9.94 20.26
N ALA A 135 -17.17 -10.38 20.27
CA ALA A 135 -16.56 -11.05 19.12
C ALA A 135 -17.27 -12.37 18.75
N ALA A 136 -17.67 -13.19 19.72
CA ALA A 136 -18.41 -14.42 19.45
C ALA A 136 -19.81 -14.18 18.86
N LEU A 137 -20.51 -13.13 19.32
CA LEU A 137 -21.82 -12.72 18.78
C LEU A 137 -21.69 -12.26 17.32
N HIS A 138 -20.84 -11.27 17.04
CA HIS A 138 -20.62 -10.77 15.67
C HIS A 138 -20.08 -11.84 14.72
N ALA A 139 -19.20 -12.73 15.20
CA ALA A 139 -18.74 -13.88 14.41
C ALA A 139 -19.83 -14.95 14.22
N SER A 140 -20.90 -14.96 15.04
CA SER A 140 -22.05 -15.84 14.83
C SER A 140 -22.99 -15.30 13.75
N ASP A 141 -23.15 -13.98 13.64
CA ASP A 141 -23.97 -13.35 12.59
C ASP A 141 -23.45 -13.62 11.17
N LEU A 142 -22.11 -13.69 10.99
CA LEU A 142 -21.51 -14.15 9.72
C LEU A 142 -21.93 -15.57 9.30
N ARG A 143 -22.43 -16.40 10.23
CA ARG A 143 -22.87 -17.78 9.98
C ARG A 143 -24.39 -17.95 10.09
N ARG A 144 -25.16 -16.85 10.07
CA ARG A 144 -26.63 -16.87 10.04
C ARG A 144 -27.17 -16.67 8.62
N GLY A 145 -28.29 -17.33 8.33
CA GLY A 145 -28.95 -17.31 7.02
C GLY A 145 -28.36 -18.31 6.01
N PRO A 146 -28.97 -18.46 4.82
CA PRO A 146 -28.56 -19.44 3.81
C PRO A 146 -27.39 -18.98 2.94
N LEU A 147 -26.98 -17.70 3.02
CA LEU A 147 -25.92 -17.12 2.18
C LEU A 147 -24.58 -17.88 2.22
N PRO A 148 -24.06 -18.36 3.37
CA PRO A 148 -22.85 -19.17 3.40
C PRO A 148 -22.97 -20.48 2.60
N ALA A 149 -24.12 -21.16 2.67
CA ALA A 149 -24.36 -22.39 1.90
C ALA A 149 -24.46 -22.11 0.39
N PHE A 150 -25.15 -21.03 0.01
CA PHE A 150 -25.17 -20.57 -1.39
C PHE A 150 -23.80 -20.10 -1.90
N ALA A 151 -22.93 -19.61 -1.00
CA ALA A 151 -21.56 -19.24 -1.32
C ALA A 151 -20.71 -20.48 -1.65
N GLU A 152 -20.77 -21.53 -0.83
CA GLU A 152 -20.08 -22.81 -1.07
C GLU A 152 -20.53 -23.47 -2.39
N GLN A 153 -21.81 -23.34 -2.75
CA GLN A 153 -22.39 -23.85 -3.99
C GLN A 153 -22.21 -22.91 -5.20
N TYR A 154 -21.59 -21.73 -5.04
CA TYR A 154 -21.48 -20.68 -6.06
C TYR A 154 -22.81 -20.32 -6.76
N ALA A 155 -23.92 -20.37 -6.00
CA ALA A 155 -25.28 -20.29 -6.53
C ALA A 155 -25.63 -18.89 -7.08
N ARG A 156 -26.56 -18.83 -8.03
CA ARG A 156 -27.17 -17.56 -8.49
C ARG A 156 -28.45 -17.29 -7.70
N VAL A 157 -28.52 -16.16 -7.00
CA VAL A 157 -29.65 -15.77 -6.15
C VAL A 157 -30.04 -14.32 -6.38
N THR A 158 -31.25 -13.93 -5.97
CA THR A 158 -31.66 -12.53 -5.91
C THR A 158 -31.54 -12.03 -4.47
N VAL A 159 -30.96 -10.85 -4.26
CA VAL A 159 -30.75 -10.27 -2.93
C VAL A 159 -31.25 -8.83 -2.87
N ASP A 160 -32.04 -8.51 -1.85
CA ASP A 160 -32.27 -7.13 -1.43
C ASP A 160 -31.15 -6.73 -0.45
N LEU A 161 -30.35 -5.76 -0.86
CA LEU A 161 -29.15 -5.27 -0.19
C LEU A 161 -29.38 -3.86 0.34
N GLU A 162 -28.94 -3.59 1.56
CA GLU A 162 -28.79 -2.24 2.10
C GLU A 162 -27.31 -1.85 2.04
N VAL A 163 -26.98 -0.82 1.26
CA VAL A 163 -25.60 -0.37 1.04
C VAL A 163 -25.04 0.19 2.36
N THR A 164 -23.94 -0.39 2.86
CA THR A 164 -23.31 0.05 4.12
C THR A 164 -22.04 0.87 3.89
N GLY A 165 -21.35 0.66 2.77
CA GLY A 165 -20.18 1.44 2.36
C GLY A 165 -20.36 2.06 0.97
N ASP A 166 -19.78 3.24 0.74
CA ASP A 166 -19.77 3.88 -0.58
C ASP A 166 -19.08 3.00 -1.66
N PRO A 167 -19.60 2.94 -2.89
CA PRO A 167 -18.93 2.30 -4.03
C PRO A 167 -17.56 2.89 -4.33
N ARG A 168 -16.53 2.03 -4.35
CA ARG A 168 -15.15 2.39 -4.71
C ARG A 168 -14.72 1.63 -5.95
N LEU A 169 -14.16 2.34 -6.94
CA LEU A 169 -13.48 1.68 -8.06
C LEU A 169 -12.17 1.10 -7.53
N THR A 170 -11.97 -0.20 -7.73
CA THR A 170 -10.75 -0.90 -7.36
C THR A 170 -10.13 -1.53 -8.60
N ARG A 171 -8.80 -1.45 -8.69
CA ARG A 171 -8.02 -2.28 -9.60
C ARG A 171 -7.54 -3.49 -8.80
N PRO A 172 -7.96 -4.72 -9.15
CA PRO A 172 -7.38 -5.92 -8.57
C PRO A 172 -5.85 -5.88 -8.76
N LYS A 173 -5.07 -6.12 -7.71
CA LYS A 173 -3.60 -6.24 -7.81
C LYS A 173 -3.18 -7.59 -8.40
N VAL A 174 -3.88 -8.04 -9.43
CA VAL A 174 -3.50 -9.20 -10.24
C VAL A 174 -2.41 -8.72 -11.19
N ARG A 175 -1.18 -9.21 -10.98
CA ARG A 175 -0.14 -9.14 -12.03
C ARG A 175 -0.61 -10.07 -13.15
N GLY A 176 -1.08 -9.45 -14.23
CA GLY A 176 -1.72 -10.06 -15.39
C GLY A 176 -1.31 -9.29 -16.65
N SER A 177 -1.12 -10.01 -17.76
CA SER A 177 -0.63 -9.43 -19.03
C SER A 177 -1.55 -8.33 -19.57
N GLN A 178 -2.84 -8.41 -19.24
CA GLN A 178 -3.78 -7.29 -19.38
C GLN A 178 -4.06 -6.65 -18.02
N ARG A 179 -4.04 -5.31 -17.98
CA ARG A 179 -4.62 -4.51 -16.88
C ARG A 179 -6.05 -5.00 -16.62
N THR A 180 -6.29 -5.59 -15.46
CA THR A 180 -7.64 -6.05 -15.07
C THR A 180 -8.62 -4.86 -15.11
N PRO A 181 -9.82 -4.99 -15.70
CA PRO A 181 -10.81 -3.92 -15.72
C PRO A 181 -11.13 -3.46 -14.29
N GLN A 182 -11.43 -2.17 -14.13
CA GLN A 182 -11.77 -1.62 -12.83
C GLN A 182 -13.10 -2.22 -12.34
N VAL A 183 -13.06 -2.96 -11.22
CA VAL A 183 -14.26 -3.50 -10.60
C VAL A 183 -14.74 -2.55 -9.51
N LEU A 184 -16.04 -2.28 -9.49
CA LEU A 184 -16.65 -1.44 -8.48
C LEU A 184 -17.01 -2.31 -7.27
N VAL A 185 -16.55 -1.92 -6.09
CA VAL A 185 -16.68 -2.74 -4.87
C VAL A 185 -17.27 -1.90 -3.73
N PHE A 186 -18.22 -2.50 -2.99
CA PHE A 186 -18.78 -1.92 -1.76
C PHE A 186 -19.23 -3.01 -0.79
N THR A 187 -19.40 -2.63 0.48
CA THR A 187 -20.05 -3.47 1.49
C THR A 187 -21.56 -3.20 1.54
N ALA A 188 -22.35 -4.24 1.75
CA ALA A 188 -23.79 -4.13 1.94
C ALA A 188 -24.30 -5.24 2.89
N ASP A 189 -25.27 -4.90 3.73
CA ASP A 189 -26.03 -5.90 4.51
C ASP A 189 -27.07 -6.52 3.56
N ALA A 190 -27.05 -7.85 3.39
CA ALA A 190 -28.17 -8.56 2.82
C ALA A 190 -29.32 -8.56 3.82
N VAL A 191 -30.46 -7.99 3.41
CA VAL A 191 -31.69 -7.83 4.20
C VAL A 191 -32.70 -8.94 3.86
N ARG A 192 -32.70 -9.39 2.60
CA ARG A 192 -33.56 -10.47 2.12
C ARG A 192 -32.87 -11.22 0.99
N VAL A 193 -32.95 -12.55 1.01
CA VAL A 193 -32.43 -13.43 -0.03
C VAL A 193 -33.60 -14.21 -0.61
N THR A 194 -33.75 -14.18 -1.92
CA THR A 194 -34.64 -15.08 -2.67
C THR A 194 -33.78 -16.15 -3.32
N ALA A 195 -33.97 -17.38 -2.84
CA ALA A 195 -33.26 -18.57 -3.27
C ALA A 195 -33.77 -19.08 -4.64
N PRO A 196 -33.06 -20.01 -5.33
CA PRO A 196 -33.43 -20.46 -6.67
C PRO A 196 -34.77 -21.21 -6.74
N ASN A 197 -35.23 -21.76 -5.63
CA ASN A 197 -36.56 -22.38 -5.43
C ASN A 197 -37.69 -21.35 -5.21
N GLY A 198 -37.39 -20.05 -5.24
CA GLY A 198 -38.34 -18.96 -4.94
C GLY A 198 -38.51 -18.66 -3.44
N GLU A 199 -37.88 -19.42 -2.55
CA GLU A 199 -37.99 -19.22 -1.10
C GLU A 199 -37.35 -17.89 -0.67
N ILE A 200 -38.03 -17.15 0.20
CA ILE A 200 -37.63 -15.81 0.62
C ILE A 200 -37.23 -15.82 2.10
N THR A 201 -35.93 -15.75 2.38
CA THR A 201 -35.40 -15.65 3.74
C THR A 201 -35.09 -14.18 4.08
N ALA A 202 -35.68 -13.66 5.16
CA ALA A 202 -35.22 -12.42 5.77
C ALA A 202 -33.91 -12.67 6.53
N VAL A 203 -32.92 -11.81 6.34
CA VAL A 203 -31.56 -11.97 6.90
C VAL A 203 -31.00 -10.62 7.35
N ARG A 204 -29.89 -10.64 8.07
CA ARG A 204 -29.01 -9.48 8.21
C ARG A 204 -27.56 -9.95 8.17
N THR A 205 -27.05 -10.11 6.96
CA THR A 205 -25.78 -10.79 6.71
C THR A 205 -24.85 -9.86 5.91
N PRO A 206 -23.70 -9.43 6.44
CA PRO A 206 -22.82 -8.51 5.72
C PRO A 206 -22.15 -9.21 4.54
N THR A 207 -22.14 -8.53 3.39
CA THR A 207 -21.63 -9.04 2.11
C THR A 207 -20.69 -8.02 1.44
N LEU A 208 -19.78 -8.53 0.61
CA LEU A 208 -18.97 -7.71 -0.28
C LEU A 208 -19.53 -7.80 -1.71
N VAL A 209 -20.07 -6.70 -2.22
CA VAL A 209 -20.58 -6.64 -3.59
C VAL A 209 -19.43 -6.30 -4.54
N VAL A 210 -19.24 -7.11 -5.58
CA VAL A 210 -18.23 -6.90 -6.63
C VAL A 210 -18.98 -6.80 -7.96
N VAL A 211 -19.08 -5.57 -8.47
CA VAL A 211 -19.80 -5.25 -9.71
C VAL A 211 -18.81 -5.21 -10.87
N GLN A 212 -18.88 -6.22 -11.74
CA GLN A 212 -18.12 -6.28 -12.98
C GLN A 212 -18.70 -5.29 -13.99
N GLN A 213 -17.90 -4.33 -14.42
CA GLN A 213 -18.28 -3.32 -15.42
C GLN A 213 -18.21 -3.93 -16.83
N PRO A 214 -19.14 -3.61 -17.75
CA PRO A 214 -19.12 -4.07 -19.15
C PRO A 214 -18.03 -3.34 -19.96
N GLY A 215 -16.76 -3.61 -19.66
CA GLY A 215 -15.58 -2.94 -20.21
C GLY A 215 -14.26 -3.71 -20.07
N GLY A 216 -14.33 -5.02 -19.84
CA GLY A 216 -13.22 -5.97 -20.03
C GLY A 216 -13.66 -7.06 -21.00
N GLY A 217 -12.73 -7.57 -21.81
CA GLY A 217 -13.07 -8.44 -22.94
C GLY A 217 -13.84 -9.70 -22.54
N ARG A 218 -14.87 -10.06 -23.32
CA ARG A 218 -15.44 -11.41 -23.32
C ARG A 218 -14.52 -12.35 -24.10
N GLY A 219 -13.35 -12.63 -23.52
CA GLY A 219 -12.38 -13.62 -23.97
C GLY A 219 -11.63 -14.14 -22.75
N GLY A 220 -11.52 -15.47 -22.58
CA GLY A 220 -10.95 -16.06 -21.36
C GLY A 220 -11.95 -16.36 -20.23
N ALA A 221 -13.22 -16.63 -20.55
CA ALA A 221 -14.21 -17.19 -19.63
C ALA A 221 -14.55 -18.67 -19.98
N GLY A 222 -13.53 -19.46 -20.32
CA GLY A 222 -13.62 -20.89 -20.57
C GLY A 222 -12.52 -21.63 -19.80
N GLY A 223 -12.88 -22.69 -19.08
CA GLY A 223 -11.95 -23.41 -18.19
C GLY A 223 -12.30 -23.40 -16.70
N GLU A 224 -13.58 -23.24 -16.30
CA GLU A 224 -14.00 -23.61 -14.94
C GLU A 224 -13.79 -25.14 -14.81
N HIS A 225 -12.83 -25.54 -13.97
CA HIS A 225 -12.10 -26.80 -14.14
C HIS A 225 -12.82 -27.98 -13.49
N ASP A 226 -13.83 -28.51 -14.20
CA ASP A 226 -14.71 -29.57 -13.70
C ASP A 226 -13.97 -30.91 -13.52
N ARG A 227 -13.46 -31.15 -12.32
CA ARG A 227 -12.77 -32.40 -11.94
C ARG A 227 -13.77 -33.46 -11.48
N ALA A 228 -14.63 -33.89 -12.40
CA ALA A 228 -15.42 -35.10 -12.23
C ALA A 228 -14.47 -36.31 -12.06
N GLU A 229 -14.62 -37.07 -10.96
CA GLU A 229 -13.77 -38.23 -10.69
C GLU A 229 -14.09 -39.39 -11.64
N GLY A 230 -13.31 -39.52 -12.71
CA GLY A 230 -13.39 -40.63 -13.68
C GLY A 230 -13.00 -42.00 -13.11
N ARG A 231 -13.81 -42.57 -12.21
CA ARG A 231 -13.74 -43.99 -11.82
C ARG A 231 -14.74 -44.82 -12.64
N GLY A 232 -14.31 -45.25 -13.82
CA GLY A 232 -15.07 -46.17 -14.65
C GLY A 232 -15.35 -47.51 -13.96
N GLY A 233 -16.63 -47.82 -13.77
CA GLY A 233 -17.13 -49.11 -13.28
C GLY A 233 -18.11 -49.72 -14.28
N ARG A 234 -17.68 -50.72 -15.05
CA ARG A 234 -18.44 -51.34 -16.15
C ARG A 234 -19.81 -51.88 -15.72
N GLN A 235 -20.80 -51.70 -16.59
CA GLN A 235 -21.48 -52.86 -17.20
C GLN A 235 -22.11 -52.52 -18.56
N ASN A 236 -22.54 -53.55 -19.28
CA ASN A 236 -22.87 -53.55 -20.71
C ASN A 236 -24.41 -53.62 -20.93
N PRO A 237 -24.92 -53.46 -22.17
CA PRO A 237 -26.34 -53.28 -22.43
C PRO A 237 -27.15 -54.58 -22.51
N GLY A 238 -28.47 -54.46 -22.41
CA GLY A 238 -29.42 -55.50 -22.83
C GLY A 238 -30.83 -55.28 -22.27
N GLY A 239 -31.87 -55.63 -23.04
CA GLY A 239 -33.20 -55.91 -22.50
C GLY A 239 -34.27 -54.82 -22.61
N ALA A 240 -35.07 -54.95 -23.67
CA ALA A 240 -36.54 -54.92 -23.70
C ALA A 240 -37.32 -55.11 -22.37
N ALA A 241 -38.61 -54.74 -22.24
CA ALA A 241 -39.53 -53.89 -23.05
C ALA A 241 -40.92 -53.82 -22.37
N ILE A 242 -41.89 -53.19 -23.06
CA ILE A 242 -43.37 -53.31 -22.93
C ILE A 242 -44.04 -52.51 -21.78
N ALA A 243 -45.26 -52.04 -22.11
CA ALA A 243 -46.30 -51.36 -21.34
C ALA A 243 -46.18 -49.81 -21.22
N GLY A 244 -47.19 -49.02 -21.59
CA GLY A 244 -48.45 -49.34 -22.29
C GLY A 244 -49.63 -48.53 -21.77
N ASP A 245 -50.34 -47.84 -22.69
CA ASP A 245 -51.63 -47.14 -22.49
C ASP A 245 -51.64 -45.99 -21.45
N ALA A 246 -52.61 -45.05 -21.43
CA ALA A 246 -53.41 -44.41 -22.49
C ALA A 246 -54.13 -43.17 -21.88
N ALA A 247 -55.09 -42.59 -22.63
CA ALA A 247 -56.24 -41.78 -22.15
C ALA A 247 -56.06 -40.31 -21.66
N THR A 248 -56.34 -39.40 -22.60
CA THR A 248 -57.33 -38.29 -22.50
C THR A 248 -57.35 -37.29 -21.32
N ALA A 249 -57.03 -36.05 -21.70
CA ALA A 249 -57.68 -34.76 -21.37
C ALA A 249 -58.93 -34.69 -20.46
N GLY A 250 -58.96 -33.66 -19.59
CA GLY A 250 -60.16 -33.12 -18.94
C GLY A 250 -59.86 -31.74 -18.31
N SER A 251 -60.73 -30.75 -18.52
CA SER A 251 -60.59 -29.36 -18.04
C SER A 251 -61.49 -29.03 -16.85
N VAL A 252 -61.19 -27.99 -16.05
CA VAL A 252 -62.18 -27.02 -15.51
C VAL A 252 -61.51 -25.75 -14.93
N LEU A 253 -62.32 -24.71 -14.70
CA LEU A 253 -62.06 -23.27 -14.48
C LEU A 253 -61.16 -22.83 -13.30
N ALA A 254 -60.77 -21.54 -13.36
CA ALA A 254 -60.18 -20.72 -12.28
C ALA A 254 -61.25 -20.15 -11.30
N PRO A 255 -60.87 -19.23 -10.38
CA PRO A 255 -61.10 -17.81 -10.68
C PRO A 255 -60.04 -16.81 -10.15
N GLN A 256 -60.18 -15.55 -10.57
CA GLN A 256 -59.45 -14.35 -10.12
C GLN A 256 -60.46 -13.21 -9.84
N PRO A 257 -60.27 -12.37 -8.81
CA PRO A 257 -60.98 -11.09 -8.66
C PRO A 257 -60.04 -9.86 -8.81
N LEU A 258 -60.63 -8.68 -9.08
CA LEU A 258 -59.92 -7.48 -9.57
C LEU A 258 -60.51 -6.18 -8.99
N VAL A 259 -59.65 -5.21 -8.64
CA VAL A 259 -59.98 -3.78 -8.39
C VAL A 259 -58.74 -2.96 -8.83
N THR A 260 -58.70 -2.31 -10.00
CA THR A 260 -59.36 -1.05 -10.43
C THR A 260 -58.64 0.23 -9.98
N ALA A 261 -58.20 1.04 -10.96
CA ALA A 261 -57.87 2.46 -10.82
C ALA A 261 -58.27 3.19 -12.12
N ALA A 262 -58.80 4.41 -12.04
CA ALA A 262 -59.46 5.10 -13.15
C ALA A 262 -58.60 6.20 -13.83
N GLN A 263 -59.01 6.63 -15.03
CA GLN A 263 -58.43 7.76 -15.78
C GLN A 263 -59.52 8.72 -16.26
N ALA A 264 -59.26 10.03 -16.18
CA ALA A 264 -59.83 11.11 -17.00
C ALA A 264 -59.20 12.47 -16.58
N PRO A 265 -59.24 13.53 -17.40
CA PRO A 265 -58.89 13.53 -18.83
C PRO A 265 -57.93 14.71 -19.18
N VAL A 266 -57.43 14.75 -20.43
CA VAL A 266 -56.88 15.98 -21.05
C VAL A 266 -57.55 16.17 -22.41
N ALA A 267 -57.96 17.39 -22.73
CA ALA A 267 -58.85 17.68 -23.86
C ALA A 267 -58.12 18.07 -25.16
N ALA A 268 -58.59 17.43 -26.24
CA ALA A 268 -58.66 17.78 -27.67
C ALA A 268 -58.04 19.08 -28.26
N SER A 269 -57.79 18.98 -29.57
CA SER A 269 -57.74 20.03 -30.63
C SER A 269 -56.35 20.22 -31.27
N GLN A 270 -56.16 20.20 -32.60
CA GLN A 270 -57.04 19.81 -33.73
C GLN A 270 -56.19 19.37 -34.96
N ALA A 271 -56.87 18.84 -35.99
CA ALA A 271 -56.51 18.64 -37.42
C ALA A 271 -55.07 18.94 -37.92
N SER A 272 -54.51 18.19 -38.88
CA SER A 272 -55.16 17.67 -40.10
C SER A 272 -54.39 16.49 -40.74
N VAL A 273 -55.03 15.79 -41.69
CA VAL A 273 -54.44 14.66 -42.44
C VAL A 273 -53.96 15.12 -43.82
N THR A 274 -52.71 14.80 -44.17
CA THR A 274 -52.25 14.75 -45.56
C THR A 274 -51.50 13.44 -45.81
N SER A 275 -51.88 12.75 -46.88
CA SER A 275 -51.25 11.50 -47.32
C SER A 275 -49.79 11.72 -47.76
N GLY A 276 -48.91 10.80 -47.41
CA GLY A 276 -47.50 10.84 -47.81
C GLY A 276 -46.76 9.57 -47.39
N GLN A 277 -46.63 8.61 -48.30
CA GLN A 277 -45.88 7.38 -48.05
C GLN A 277 -44.40 7.70 -47.77
N ARG A 278 -43.87 7.13 -46.68
CA ARG A 278 -42.42 7.06 -46.41
C ARG A 278 -42.04 5.63 -46.01
N PRO A 279 -40.84 5.17 -46.39
CA PRO A 279 -40.47 3.76 -46.26
C PRO A 279 -40.24 3.34 -44.80
N VAL A 280 -40.40 2.04 -44.54
CA VAL A 280 -40.07 1.43 -43.25
C VAL A 280 -38.56 1.51 -43.03
N VAL A 281 -38.13 2.44 -42.17
CA VAL A 281 -36.74 2.53 -41.72
C VAL A 281 -36.50 1.41 -40.70
N ALA A 282 -35.66 0.44 -41.06
CA ALA A 282 -35.22 -0.60 -40.13
C ALA A 282 -34.52 0.04 -38.91
N PRO A 283 -34.67 -0.52 -37.69
CA PRO A 283 -34.14 0.08 -36.48
C PRO A 283 -32.61 0.22 -36.57
N ARG A 284 -32.15 1.47 -36.61
CA ARG A 284 -30.74 1.85 -36.66
C ARG A 284 -30.04 1.27 -35.43
N GLN A 285 -29.08 0.35 -35.63
CA GLN A 285 -28.28 -0.12 -34.50
C GLN A 285 -27.55 1.08 -33.87
N PRO A 286 -27.54 1.20 -32.52
CA PRO A 286 -26.81 2.26 -31.84
C PRO A 286 -25.32 2.15 -32.16
N GLY A 287 -24.66 3.28 -32.40
CA GLY A 287 -23.26 3.34 -32.78
C GLY A 287 -22.32 2.95 -31.63
N GLU A 288 -21.02 2.84 -31.93
CA GLU A 288 -20.00 2.58 -30.90
C GLU A 288 -20.05 3.64 -29.79
N GLU A 289 -20.24 4.91 -30.16
CA GLU A 289 -20.34 6.05 -29.24
C GLU A 289 -21.60 6.00 -28.36
N ASP A 290 -22.77 5.68 -28.92
CA ASP A 290 -24.01 5.45 -28.13
C ASP A 290 -23.81 4.32 -27.10
N ARG A 291 -23.17 3.23 -27.52
CA ARG A 291 -22.88 2.08 -26.66
C ARG A 291 -21.91 2.43 -25.54
N VAL A 292 -20.93 3.31 -25.79
CA VAL A 292 -20.03 3.86 -24.76
C VAL A 292 -20.81 4.77 -23.80
N GLY A 293 -21.60 5.72 -24.31
CA GLY A 293 -22.38 6.65 -23.49
C GLY A 293 -23.36 5.94 -22.55
N VAL A 294 -24.10 4.94 -23.03
CA VAL A 294 -25.01 4.12 -22.21
C VAL A 294 -24.25 3.32 -21.14
N ARG A 295 -23.06 2.77 -21.46
CA ARG A 295 -22.22 2.06 -20.49
C ARG A 295 -21.65 2.98 -19.41
N GLU A 296 -21.22 4.20 -19.76
CA GLU A 296 -20.80 5.19 -18.78
C GLU A 296 -21.96 5.66 -17.90
N GLY A 297 -23.17 5.81 -18.46
CA GLY A 297 -24.41 6.07 -17.72
C GLY A 297 -24.67 5.01 -16.64
N ILE A 298 -24.73 3.73 -17.03
CA ILE A 298 -24.90 2.60 -16.09
C ILE A 298 -23.79 2.62 -15.02
N ALA A 299 -22.53 2.78 -15.42
CA ALA A 299 -21.41 2.84 -14.51
C ALA A 299 -21.50 4.01 -13.51
N SER A 300 -22.06 5.16 -13.93
CA SER A 300 -22.28 6.32 -13.08
C SER A 300 -23.36 6.08 -12.02
N GLU A 301 -24.46 5.39 -12.37
CA GLU A 301 -25.52 5.05 -11.41
C GLU A 301 -25.03 4.11 -10.31
N TRP A 302 -24.24 3.08 -10.66
CA TRP A 302 -23.62 2.20 -9.69
C TRP A 302 -22.63 2.93 -8.76
N ARG A 303 -21.89 3.93 -9.28
CA ARG A 303 -21.00 4.81 -8.48
C ARG A 303 -21.76 5.82 -7.62
N GLY A 304 -23.01 6.12 -7.95
CA GLY A 304 -23.87 7.10 -7.28
C GLY A 304 -24.67 6.56 -6.08
N LEU A 305 -24.55 5.27 -5.75
CA LEU A 305 -25.22 4.68 -4.58
C LEU A 305 -24.62 5.25 -3.28
N LEU A 306 -25.50 5.67 -2.37
CA LEU A 306 -25.13 6.17 -1.03
C LEU A 306 -25.41 5.10 0.04
N PRO A 307 -24.76 5.17 1.22
CA PRO A 307 -25.14 4.34 2.35
C PRO A 307 -26.63 4.48 2.71
N SER A 308 -27.21 3.40 3.25
CA SER A 308 -28.64 3.12 3.44
C SER A 308 -29.54 3.13 2.19
N THR A 309 -28.98 3.27 0.97
CA THR A 309 -29.74 2.94 -0.25
C THR A 309 -30.07 1.45 -0.25
N ARG A 310 -31.33 1.08 -0.50
CA ARG A 310 -31.74 -0.32 -0.69
C ARG A 310 -31.83 -0.65 -2.18
N ILE A 311 -31.12 -1.68 -2.61
CA ILE A 311 -31.08 -2.14 -4.01
C ILE A 311 -31.44 -3.63 -4.10
N ARG A 312 -32.03 -4.04 -5.23
CA ARG A 312 -32.22 -5.45 -5.60
C ARG A 312 -31.21 -5.82 -6.69
N VAL A 313 -30.50 -6.93 -6.49
CA VAL A 313 -29.53 -7.44 -7.46
C VAL A 313 -29.71 -8.95 -7.66
N VAL A 314 -29.42 -9.42 -8.87
CA VAL A 314 -29.15 -10.84 -9.13
C VAL A 314 -27.64 -11.03 -9.08
N ALA A 315 -27.15 -11.97 -8.27
CA ALA A 315 -25.72 -12.18 -8.04
C ALA A 315 -25.35 -13.66 -8.07
N ARG A 316 -24.14 -13.98 -8.54
CA ARG A 316 -23.47 -15.26 -8.22
C ARG A 316 -22.79 -15.09 -6.86
N VAL A 317 -23.23 -15.84 -5.86
CA VAL A 317 -22.59 -15.87 -4.54
C VAL A 317 -21.24 -16.59 -4.67
N ALA A 318 -20.26 -16.21 -3.86
CA ALA A 318 -18.96 -16.87 -3.75
C ALA A 318 -18.45 -16.76 -2.30
N PRO A 319 -17.62 -17.69 -1.81
CA PRO A 319 -17.07 -17.60 -0.47
C PRO A 319 -16.03 -16.47 -0.39
N PRO A 320 -15.81 -15.86 0.80
CA PRO A 320 -14.69 -14.96 1.01
C PRO A 320 -13.36 -15.71 0.79
N LEU A 321 -12.41 -15.05 0.13
CA LEU A 321 -11.11 -15.66 -0.23
C LEU A 321 -10.18 -15.85 0.97
N LEU A 322 -10.45 -15.19 2.10
CA LEU A 322 -9.67 -15.27 3.33
C LEU A 322 -10.56 -15.58 4.52
N SER A 323 -10.14 -16.58 5.32
CA SER A 323 -10.80 -17.00 6.57
C SER A 323 -10.60 -15.97 7.70
N GLY A 324 -11.11 -14.76 7.50
CA GLY A 324 -10.93 -13.63 8.41
C GLY A 324 -11.53 -12.29 7.93
N ASP A 325 -12.17 -12.25 6.75
CA ASP A 325 -12.86 -11.05 6.25
C ASP A 325 -14.14 -10.73 7.06
N GLN A 326 -14.56 -9.46 7.06
CA GLN A 326 -15.75 -8.95 7.77
C GLN A 326 -17.10 -9.34 7.11
N VAL A 327 -17.09 -10.25 6.12
CA VAL A 327 -18.26 -10.57 5.28
C VAL A 327 -18.49 -12.07 5.22
N ALA A 328 -19.77 -12.48 5.18
CA ALA A 328 -20.15 -13.88 5.08
C ALA A 328 -20.04 -14.43 3.66
N ALA A 329 -20.21 -13.56 2.65
CA ALA A 329 -20.19 -13.92 1.24
C ALA A 329 -19.76 -12.74 0.34
N VAL A 330 -19.24 -13.07 -0.83
CA VAL A 330 -18.97 -12.14 -1.93
C VAL A 330 -20.07 -12.29 -2.98
N LEU A 331 -20.71 -11.18 -3.35
CA LEU A 331 -21.77 -11.15 -4.35
C LEU A 331 -21.23 -10.59 -5.67
N ARG A 332 -21.06 -11.45 -6.67
CA ARG A 332 -20.61 -11.04 -8.01
C ARG A 332 -21.82 -10.65 -8.86
N VAL A 333 -21.85 -9.40 -9.29
CA VAL A 333 -22.93 -8.81 -10.11
C VAL A 333 -22.33 -8.34 -11.44
N THR A 334 -23.02 -8.56 -12.56
CA THR A 334 -22.67 -7.95 -13.85
C THR A 334 -23.46 -6.66 -14.04
N ALA A 335 -22.78 -5.55 -14.36
CA ALA A 335 -23.43 -4.27 -14.64
C ALA A 335 -23.97 -4.20 -16.08
N ASP A 336 -24.75 -5.20 -16.48
CA ASP A 336 -25.48 -5.19 -17.76
C ASP A 336 -26.68 -4.22 -17.73
N ALA A 337 -27.07 -3.76 -16.55
CA ALA A 337 -28.12 -2.77 -16.30
C ALA A 337 -27.82 -1.89 -15.07
N ALA A 338 -28.60 -0.82 -14.89
CA ALA A 338 -28.58 0.05 -13.70
C ALA A 338 -29.11 -0.68 -12.44
N PRO A 339 -28.69 -0.29 -11.23
CA PRO A 339 -29.13 -0.94 -9.99
C PRO A 339 -30.60 -0.64 -9.68
N VAL A 340 -31.41 -1.69 -9.49
CA VAL A 340 -32.83 -1.56 -9.14
C VAL A 340 -32.97 -1.05 -7.71
N LYS A 341 -33.26 0.24 -7.55
CA LYS A 341 -33.42 0.90 -6.24
C LYS A 341 -34.80 0.58 -5.66
N VAL A 342 -34.82 -0.15 -4.53
CA VAL A 342 -36.03 -0.57 -3.79
C VAL A 342 -36.35 0.40 -2.65
N GLY A 343 -35.36 1.17 -2.18
CA GLY A 343 -35.55 2.20 -1.17
C GLY A 343 -34.50 3.31 -1.26
N ALA A 344 -34.93 4.55 -1.12
CA ALA A 344 -34.04 5.71 -1.12
C ALA A 344 -33.21 5.79 0.18
N PRO A 345 -31.95 6.26 0.13
CA PRO A 345 -31.11 6.46 1.32
C PRO A 345 -31.68 7.54 2.25
N ASP A 346 -31.32 7.46 3.53
CA ASP A 346 -31.80 8.37 4.59
C ASP A 346 -31.50 9.84 4.30
N ALA A 347 -32.33 10.75 4.84
CA ALA A 347 -32.14 12.19 4.66
C ALA A 347 -30.73 12.68 5.07
N LEU A 348 -30.15 12.11 6.12
CA LEU A 348 -28.79 12.44 6.57
C LEU A 348 -27.71 11.94 5.60
N GLN A 349 -27.89 10.75 5.00
CA GLN A 349 -26.98 10.23 3.97
C GLN A 349 -27.14 10.96 2.64
N ARG A 350 -28.36 11.39 2.27
CA ARG A 350 -28.60 12.27 1.12
C ARG A 350 -27.87 13.60 1.26
N LEU A 351 -27.92 14.23 2.44
CA LEU A 351 -27.18 15.46 2.74
C LEU A 351 -25.66 15.24 2.72
N ALA A 352 -25.15 14.17 3.33
CA ALA A 352 -23.72 13.84 3.25
C ALA A 352 -23.28 13.58 1.80
N GLY A 353 -24.10 12.90 1.01
CA GLY A 353 -23.89 12.65 -0.42
C GLY A 353 -23.84 13.92 -1.26
N SER A 354 -24.79 14.86 -1.08
CA SER A 354 -24.80 16.13 -1.83
C SER A 354 -23.61 17.03 -1.46
N LEU A 355 -23.21 17.08 -0.19
CA LEU A 355 -22.01 17.80 0.25
C LEU A 355 -20.74 17.21 -0.39
N ARG A 356 -20.56 15.88 -0.39
CA ARG A 356 -19.45 15.20 -1.08
C ARG A 356 -19.47 15.47 -2.59
N ALA A 357 -20.65 15.46 -3.23
CA ALA A 357 -20.81 15.71 -4.65
C ALA A 357 -20.42 17.16 -5.02
N GLY A 358 -20.94 18.15 -4.30
CA GLY A 358 -20.57 19.56 -4.52
C GLY A 358 -19.09 19.83 -4.23
N LEU A 359 -18.46 19.16 -3.27
CA LEU A 359 -17.00 19.25 -3.08
C LEU A 359 -16.23 18.67 -4.29
N ARG A 360 -16.69 17.55 -4.87
CA ARG A 360 -16.11 17.00 -6.12
C ARG A 360 -16.31 17.94 -7.31
N GLU A 361 -17.35 18.76 -7.32
CA GLU A 361 -17.66 19.73 -8.36
C GLU A 361 -16.78 20.98 -8.25
N VAL A 362 -16.76 21.67 -7.11
CA VAL A 362 -15.96 22.90 -6.92
C VAL A 362 -14.44 22.64 -6.99
N THR A 363 -14.01 21.40 -6.75
CA THR A 363 -12.60 20.97 -6.97
C THR A 363 -12.28 20.59 -8.41
N GLY A 364 -13.28 20.52 -9.31
CA GLY A 364 -13.14 20.00 -10.68
C GLY A 364 -12.13 20.74 -11.55
N GLY A 365 -11.98 22.05 -11.33
CA GLY A 365 -11.03 22.95 -12.02
C GLY A 365 -9.68 23.16 -11.31
N LEU A 366 -9.35 22.38 -10.27
CA LEU A 366 -8.01 22.42 -9.65
C LEU A 366 -6.99 21.62 -10.47
N GLY A 367 -5.71 21.78 -10.13
CA GLY A 367 -4.62 20.93 -10.62
C GLY A 367 -4.90 19.44 -10.39
N PRO A 368 -4.30 18.54 -11.19
CA PRO A 368 -4.70 17.13 -11.23
C PRO A 368 -4.52 16.43 -9.88
N ASP A 369 -3.46 16.76 -9.14
CA ASP A 369 -3.21 16.18 -7.82
C ASP A 369 -4.07 16.84 -6.74
N ALA A 370 -4.23 18.17 -6.70
CA ALA A 370 -5.11 18.83 -5.72
C ALA A 370 -6.59 18.42 -5.88
N ARG A 371 -7.06 18.28 -7.13
CA ARG A 371 -8.41 17.78 -7.45
C ARG A 371 -8.65 16.34 -6.96
N ALA A 372 -7.60 15.57 -6.80
CA ALA A 372 -7.63 14.22 -6.27
C ALA A 372 -7.47 14.18 -4.74
N LEU A 373 -6.51 14.93 -4.20
CA LEU A 373 -6.15 14.90 -2.78
C LEU A 373 -7.14 15.65 -1.89
N LEU A 374 -7.71 16.78 -2.32
CA LEU A 374 -8.55 17.58 -1.43
C LEU A 374 -9.86 16.87 -1.04
N PRO A 375 -10.60 16.20 -1.95
CA PRO A 375 -11.71 15.31 -1.57
C PRO A 375 -11.27 14.12 -0.70
N GLY A 376 -10.06 13.58 -0.94
CA GLY A 376 -9.44 12.55 -0.10
C GLY A 376 -9.25 12.99 1.35
N LEU A 377 -8.57 14.12 1.56
CA LEU A 377 -8.23 14.66 2.86
C LEU A 377 -9.46 15.09 3.68
N VAL A 378 -10.44 15.71 3.01
CA VAL A 378 -11.62 16.29 3.67
C VAL A 378 -12.72 15.25 3.92
N VAL A 379 -13.09 14.45 2.92
CA VAL A 379 -14.26 13.53 3.01
C VAL A 379 -13.93 12.05 2.77
N GLY A 380 -12.64 11.69 2.71
CA GLY A 380 -12.20 10.30 2.55
C GLY A 380 -12.43 9.76 1.15
N ASP A 381 -12.47 10.63 0.15
CA ASP A 381 -12.77 10.25 -1.24
C ASP A 381 -11.53 10.13 -2.13
N THR A 382 -10.87 8.98 -2.03
CA THR A 382 -9.71 8.64 -2.86
C THR A 382 -10.06 8.25 -4.30
N SER A 383 -11.33 8.35 -4.72
CA SER A 383 -11.82 7.88 -6.03
C SER A 383 -11.16 8.55 -7.25
N ARG A 384 -10.52 9.71 -7.05
CA ARG A 384 -9.79 10.47 -8.07
C ARG A 384 -8.26 10.36 -7.97
N VAL A 385 -7.72 9.68 -6.96
CA VAL A 385 -6.26 9.55 -6.74
C VAL A 385 -5.67 8.61 -7.80
N PRO A 386 -4.74 9.08 -8.65
CA PRO A 386 -4.15 8.24 -9.68
C PRO A 386 -3.10 7.30 -9.06
N PRO A 387 -2.83 6.12 -9.67
CA PRO A 387 -2.00 5.08 -9.02
C PRO A 387 -0.58 5.53 -8.69
N ASP A 388 0.03 6.35 -9.55
CA ASP A 388 1.36 6.92 -9.37
C ASP A 388 1.45 7.88 -8.16
N LEU A 389 0.34 8.51 -7.77
CA LEU A 389 0.26 9.34 -6.58
C LEU A 389 0.07 8.50 -5.31
N ASP A 390 -0.79 7.47 -5.36
CA ASP A 390 -0.94 6.50 -4.26
C ASP A 390 0.40 5.77 -3.99
N ASP A 391 1.10 5.32 -5.04
CA ASP A 391 2.43 4.72 -4.90
C ASP A 391 3.51 5.72 -4.43
N ALA A 392 3.44 7.00 -4.80
CA ALA A 392 4.30 8.04 -4.21
C ALA A 392 4.01 8.27 -2.71
N PHE A 393 2.75 8.25 -2.29
CA PHE A 393 2.35 8.31 -0.88
C PHE A 393 2.79 7.06 -0.11
N ARG A 394 2.74 5.87 -0.73
CA ARG A 394 3.24 4.61 -0.16
C ARG A 394 4.75 4.58 0.00
N ALA A 395 5.50 5.23 -0.90
CA ALA A 395 6.96 5.33 -0.85
C ALA A 395 7.50 6.36 0.15
N THR A 396 6.62 7.21 0.70
CA THR A 396 6.95 8.28 1.66
C THR A 396 6.30 8.10 3.03
N ASP A 397 5.66 6.94 3.28
CA ASP A 397 4.78 6.63 4.44
C ASP A 397 3.62 7.65 4.63
N LEU A 398 3.29 8.45 3.60
CA LEU A 398 2.25 9.47 3.63
C LEU A 398 0.83 8.94 3.42
N THR A 399 0.65 7.65 3.07
CA THR A 399 -0.67 7.03 2.81
C THR A 399 -1.71 7.27 3.91
N HIS A 400 -1.29 7.50 5.15
CA HIS A 400 -2.14 7.86 6.28
C HIS A 400 -2.87 9.22 6.14
N LEU A 401 -2.48 10.07 5.18
CA LEU A 401 -3.15 11.32 4.80
C LEU A 401 -4.23 11.13 3.70
N LEU A 402 -4.23 10.00 2.99
CA LEU A 402 -5.27 9.67 1.99
C LEU A 402 -6.55 9.13 2.65
N ALA A 403 -6.45 8.64 3.89
CA ALA A 403 -7.59 8.34 4.75
C ALA A 403 -7.85 9.53 5.68
N VAL A 404 -9.12 9.81 6.01
CA VAL A 404 -9.44 10.94 6.91
C VAL A 404 -8.85 10.68 8.29
N SER A 405 -7.94 11.58 8.68
CA SER A 405 -7.15 11.42 9.88
C SER A 405 -7.94 11.81 11.14
N GLY A 406 -7.48 11.31 12.29
CA GLY A 406 -7.92 11.81 13.58
C GLY A 406 -7.47 13.26 13.87
N SER A 407 -6.42 13.74 13.20
CA SER A 407 -6.00 15.15 13.31
C SER A 407 -7.01 16.08 12.64
N ASN A 408 -7.64 15.70 11.53
CA ASN A 408 -8.63 16.54 10.84
C ASN A 408 -9.84 16.89 11.73
N LEU A 409 -10.44 15.91 12.41
CA LEU A 409 -11.49 16.17 13.40
C LEU A 409 -10.96 16.99 14.60
N THR A 410 -9.71 16.73 15.03
CA THR A 410 -9.10 17.48 16.15
C THR A 410 -8.89 18.96 15.80
N ILE A 411 -8.50 19.28 14.55
CA ILE A 411 -8.33 20.64 14.03
C ILE A 411 -9.70 21.36 13.99
N VAL A 412 -10.73 20.70 13.45
CA VAL A 412 -12.10 21.23 13.40
C VAL A 412 -12.65 21.53 14.80
N LEU A 413 -12.47 20.61 15.76
CA LEU A 413 -12.87 20.84 17.15
C LEU A 413 -12.03 21.93 17.85
N ALA A 414 -10.72 22.02 17.57
CA ALA A 414 -9.85 23.06 18.12
C ALA A 414 -10.20 24.47 17.59
N LEU A 415 -10.70 24.59 16.36
CA LEU A 415 -11.18 25.84 15.78
C LEU A 415 -12.48 26.32 16.48
N LEU A 416 -13.42 25.40 16.74
CA LEU A 416 -14.65 25.69 17.48
C LEU A 416 -14.38 26.10 18.93
N ILE A 417 -13.61 25.29 19.66
CA ILE A 417 -13.45 25.36 21.13
C ILE A 417 -12.31 26.31 21.55
N GLY A 418 -11.33 26.51 20.66
CA GLY A 418 -10.04 27.13 20.97
C GLY A 418 -8.99 26.09 21.43
N PRO A 419 -7.72 26.51 21.62
CA PRO A 419 -6.63 25.63 22.02
C PRO A 419 -6.95 24.84 23.31
N PRO A 420 -6.58 23.56 23.44
CA PRO A 420 -6.98 22.72 24.58
C PRO A 420 -6.64 23.30 25.96
N HIS A 421 -5.52 24.03 26.09
CA HIS A 421 -5.10 24.69 27.33
C HIS A 421 -5.93 25.94 27.69
N LEU A 422 -6.58 26.58 26.71
CA LEU A 422 -7.50 27.71 26.94
C LEU A 422 -8.97 27.28 27.07
N ALA A 423 -9.35 26.10 26.56
CA ALA A 423 -10.71 25.57 26.43
C ALA A 423 -11.56 25.48 27.74
N THR A 424 -11.02 25.86 28.89
CA THR A 424 -11.73 25.97 30.19
C THR A 424 -11.72 27.38 30.78
N ARG A 425 -10.80 28.28 30.38
CA ARG A 425 -10.75 29.68 30.85
C ARG A 425 -11.91 30.50 30.24
N ALA A 426 -12.08 31.76 30.66
CA ALA A 426 -12.98 32.71 29.97
C ALA A 426 -12.37 33.18 28.62
N GLU A 427 -11.06 33.44 28.60
CA GLU A 427 -10.23 33.91 27.47
C GLU A 427 -10.04 32.89 26.32
N ARG A 428 -11.09 32.18 25.93
CA ARG A 428 -11.01 31.22 24.81
C ARG A 428 -10.93 31.97 23.48
N ARG A 429 -9.88 31.69 22.72
CA ARG A 429 -9.63 32.28 21.38
C ARG A 429 -10.25 31.48 20.21
N GLY A 430 -11.23 30.61 20.48
CA GLY A 430 -11.98 29.84 19.46
C GLY A 430 -13.15 30.64 18.86
N LEU A 431 -13.98 30.00 18.02
CA LEU A 431 -15.23 30.62 17.52
C LEU A 431 -16.37 30.64 18.54
N ALA A 432 -16.63 29.54 19.26
CA ALA A 432 -17.76 29.45 20.17
C ALA A 432 -17.86 30.60 21.22
N PRO A 433 -16.75 31.09 21.83
CA PRO A 433 -16.77 32.22 22.76
C PRO A 433 -17.03 33.57 22.07
N ARG A 434 -16.52 33.77 20.85
CA ARG A 434 -16.82 34.95 20.02
C ARG A 434 -18.31 35.02 19.63
N LEU A 435 -18.99 33.87 19.66
CA LEU A 435 -20.43 33.71 19.44
C LEU A 435 -21.23 33.63 20.77
N GLY A 436 -20.62 33.95 21.92
CA GLY A 436 -21.28 33.97 23.23
C GLY A 436 -21.72 32.59 23.77
N LEU A 437 -21.29 31.48 23.17
CA LEU A 437 -21.81 30.15 23.49
C LEU A 437 -21.32 29.63 24.85
N SER A 438 -22.25 29.12 25.65
CA SER A 438 -21.92 28.55 26.97
C SER A 438 -21.00 27.33 26.89
N LEU A 439 -20.39 26.97 28.03
CA LEU A 439 -19.59 25.75 28.19
C LEU A 439 -20.34 24.48 27.75
N ARG A 440 -21.63 24.37 28.12
CA ARG A 440 -22.48 23.22 27.80
C ARG A 440 -22.90 23.25 26.33
N SER A 441 -23.30 24.42 25.81
CA SER A 441 -23.63 24.61 24.39
C SER A 441 -22.44 24.24 23.49
N THR A 442 -21.23 24.67 23.85
CA THR A 442 -19.98 24.33 23.15
C THR A 442 -19.72 22.81 23.14
N ALA A 443 -19.97 22.12 24.27
CA ALA A 443 -19.81 20.68 24.35
C ALA A 443 -20.83 19.90 23.49
N VAL A 444 -22.10 20.34 23.49
CA VAL A 444 -23.17 19.74 22.67
C VAL A 444 -22.93 19.99 21.18
N ILE A 445 -22.61 21.22 20.78
CA ILE A 445 -22.31 21.58 19.38
C ILE A 445 -21.05 20.85 18.89
N GLY A 446 -20.01 20.75 19.72
CA GLY A 446 -18.83 19.92 19.41
C GLY A 446 -19.15 18.44 19.26
N GLY A 447 -20.11 17.91 20.03
CA GLY A 447 -20.59 16.54 19.92
C GLY A 447 -21.37 16.29 18.62
N MET A 448 -22.30 17.18 18.29
CA MET A 448 -23.04 17.13 17.02
C MET A 448 -22.09 17.28 15.82
N LEU A 449 -21.10 18.18 15.90
CA LEU A 449 -20.08 18.36 14.87
C LEU A 449 -19.20 17.12 14.69
N ALA A 450 -18.82 16.44 15.78
CA ALA A 450 -18.09 15.17 15.70
C ALA A 450 -18.93 14.04 15.08
N LEU A 451 -20.22 13.95 15.38
CA LEU A 451 -21.13 12.97 14.76
C LEU A 451 -21.36 13.28 13.27
N ALA A 452 -21.60 14.55 12.92
CA ALA A 452 -21.71 15.00 11.53
C ALA A 452 -20.42 14.72 10.75
N PHE A 453 -19.24 14.94 11.36
CA PHE A 453 -17.96 14.59 10.78
C PHE A 453 -17.86 13.09 10.47
N VAL A 454 -18.24 12.19 11.39
CA VAL A 454 -18.23 10.73 11.15
C VAL A 454 -19.12 10.34 9.96
N VAL A 455 -20.31 10.94 9.82
CA VAL A 455 -21.23 10.62 8.72
C VAL A 455 -20.70 11.19 7.40
N VAL A 456 -20.28 12.45 7.37
CA VAL A 456 -19.75 13.11 6.17
C VAL A 456 -18.45 12.46 5.69
N CYS A 457 -17.50 12.20 6.60
CA CYS A 457 -16.15 11.71 6.30
C CYS A 457 -16.04 10.18 6.24
N ARG A 458 -17.15 9.46 6.41
CA ARG A 458 -17.28 8.00 6.52
C ARG A 458 -16.77 7.45 7.87
N PRO A 459 -17.31 6.31 8.37
CA PRO A 459 -16.89 5.68 9.63
C PRO A 459 -15.56 4.92 9.51
N ASP A 460 -14.51 5.60 9.04
CA ASP A 460 -13.17 5.03 8.94
C ASP A 460 -12.58 4.80 10.36
N PRO A 461 -11.78 3.75 10.63
CA PRO A 461 -11.37 3.38 11.99
C PRO A 461 -10.61 4.47 12.76
N SER A 462 -9.84 5.30 12.06
CA SER A 462 -9.17 6.48 12.64
C SER A 462 -10.16 7.59 13.01
N VAL A 463 -11.21 7.79 12.21
CA VAL A 463 -12.28 8.77 12.45
C VAL A 463 -13.12 8.34 13.64
N LEU A 464 -13.54 7.08 13.70
CA LEU A 464 -14.28 6.51 14.84
C LEU A 464 -13.51 6.66 16.16
N ARG A 465 -12.21 6.33 16.18
CA ARG A 465 -11.34 6.53 17.35
C ARG A 465 -11.26 8.00 17.76
N ALA A 466 -11.09 8.91 16.81
CA ALA A 466 -10.99 10.34 17.07
C ALA A 466 -12.31 10.91 17.61
N ALA A 467 -13.45 10.52 17.03
CA ALA A 467 -14.78 10.91 17.48
C ALA A 467 -15.09 10.39 18.88
N ALA A 468 -14.76 9.14 19.20
CA ALA A 468 -14.92 8.59 20.54
C ALA A 468 -14.05 9.33 21.58
N CYS A 469 -12.76 9.57 21.29
CA CYS A 469 -11.88 10.35 22.16
C CYS A 469 -12.38 11.79 22.35
N GLY A 470 -12.85 12.41 21.27
CA GLY A 470 -13.43 13.76 21.25
C GLY A 470 -14.69 13.85 22.11
N LEU A 471 -15.65 12.95 21.91
CA LEU A 471 -16.92 12.92 22.64
C LEU A 471 -16.72 12.68 24.15
N ILE A 472 -15.80 11.77 24.53
CA ILE A 472 -15.41 11.57 25.94
C ILE A 472 -14.80 12.85 26.53
N THR A 473 -13.98 13.57 25.75
CA THR A 473 -13.35 14.83 26.19
C THR A 473 -14.38 15.96 26.30
N LEU A 474 -15.33 16.05 25.36
CA LEU A 474 -16.44 17.01 25.38
C LEU A 474 -17.37 16.76 26.58
N LEU A 475 -17.67 15.50 26.88
CA LEU A 475 -18.43 15.12 28.07
C LEU A 475 -17.68 15.49 29.37
N ALA A 476 -16.36 15.28 29.43
CA ALA A 476 -15.54 15.72 30.56
C ALA A 476 -15.56 17.25 30.74
N ILE A 477 -15.54 18.02 29.64
CA ILE A 477 -15.67 19.48 29.64
C ILE A 477 -17.06 19.91 30.13
N GLY A 478 -18.14 19.31 29.60
CA GLY A 478 -19.51 19.62 30.00
C GLY A 478 -19.86 19.24 31.45
N THR A 479 -19.16 18.26 32.01
CA THR A 479 -19.30 17.80 33.42
C THR A 479 -18.24 18.38 34.37
N GLY A 480 -17.36 19.28 33.90
CA GLY A 480 -16.34 19.93 34.72
C GLY A 480 -15.24 19.02 35.28
N ARG A 481 -15.08 17.81 34.75
CA ARG A 481 -14.12 16.81 35.26
C ARG A 481 -12.70 17.08 34.76
N ARG A 482 -11.69 16.71 35.58
CA ARG A 482 -10.27 16.76 35.17
C ARG A 482 -10.06 15.91 33.91
N ARG A 483 -9.33 16.47 32.94
CA ARG A 483 -9.03 15.79 31.66
C ARG A 483 -7.86 14.82 31.86
N SER A 484 -7.94 13.65 31.23
CA SER A 484 -6.84 12.69 31.18
C SER A 484 -6.89 11.94 29.84
N LEU A 485 -5.98 12.30 28.93
CA LEU A 485 -6.03 11.86 27.53
C LEU A 485 -5.80 10.35 27.36
N LEU A 486 -5.01 9.74 28.24
CA LEU A 486 -4.69 8.31 28.17
C LEU A 486 -5.85 7.40 28.66
N PRO A 487 -6.53 7.70 29.79
CA PRO A 487 -7.83 7.11 30.11
C PRO A 487 -8.89 7.32 29.01
N ALA A 488 -8.96 8.49 28.38
CA ALA A 488 -9.90 8.73 27.27
C ALA A 488 -9.60 7.84 26.06
N LEU A 489 -8.32 7.68 25.68
CA LEU A 489 -7.90 6.74 24.63
C LEU A 489 -8.23 5.28 25.00
N ALA A 490 -7.96 4.86 26.23
CA ALA A 490 -8.26 3.49 26.69
C ALA A 490 -9.78 3.21 26.72
N ALA A 491 -10.59 4.18 27.17
CA ALA A 491 -12.04 4.09 27.14
C ALA A 491 -12.60 4.07 25.71
N ALA A 492 -12.09 4.91 24.81
CA ALA A 492 -12.46 4.89 23.39
C ALA A 492 -12.14 3.55 22.73
N VAL A 493 -10.96 2.99 23.00
CA VAL A 493 -10.56 1.66 22.52
C VAL A 493 -11.47 0.56 23.06
N LEU A 494 -11.76 0.56 24.36
CA LEU A 494 -12.65 -0.42 24.99
C LEU A 494 -14.07 -0.35 24.39
N LEU A 495 -14.65 0.84 24.28
CA LEU A 495 -15.99 1.04 23.73
C LEU A 495 -16.08 0.64 22.26
N LEU A 496 -15.10 1.02 21.44
CA LEU A 496 -15.09 0.70 20.02
C LEU A 496 -14.89 -0.80 19.75
N VAL A 497 -14.00 -1.48 20.49
CA VAL A 497 -13.83 -2.95 20.37
C VAL A 497 -15.05 -3.73 20.87
N LEU A 498 -15.79 -3.19 21.85
CA LEU A 498 -17.04 -3.81 22.31
C LEU A 498 -18.20 -3.60 21.31
N TYR A 499 -18.22 -2.45 20.62
CA TYR A 499 -19.20 -2.11 19.59
C TYR A 499 -18.94 -2.84 18.27
N ASP A 500 -17.74 -2.73 17.71
CA ASP A 500 -17.26 -3.50 16.56
C ASP A 500 -15.97 -4.27 16.94
N PRO A 501 -16.05 -5.57 17.23
CA PRO A 501 -14.88 -6.37 17.57
C PRO A 501 -13.93 -6.56 16.39
N TRP A 502 -14.34 -6.34 15.13
CA TRP A 502 -13.46 -6.47 13.97
C TRP A 502 -12.40 -5.36 13.90
N LEU A 503 -12.65 -4.21 14.54
CA LEU A 503 -11.61 -3.20 14.77
C LEU A 503 -10.38 -3.77 15.49
N ALA A 504 -10.54 -4.81 16.32
CA ALA A 504 -9.45 -5.48 17.01
C ALA A 504 -8.44 -6.16 16.06
N ARG A 505 -8.84 -6.46 14.80
CA ARG A 505 -7.98 -6.98 13.73
C ARG A 505 -7.62 -5.95 12.66
N ASN A 506 -8.17 -4.73 12.73
CA ASN A 506 -7.97 -3.70 11.72
C ASN A 506 -6.61 -2.98 11.92
N TYR A 507 -5.72 -3.08 10.93
CA TYR A 507 -4.40 -2.45 11.00
C TYR A 507 -4.44 -0.92 11.05
N GLY A 508 -5.43 -0.28 10.42
CA GLY A 508 -5.63 1.17 10.51
C GLY A 508 -6.00 1.61 11.93
N PHE A 509 -6.90 0.86 12.59
CA PHE A 509 -7.23 1.08 14.01
C PHE A 509 -6.00 0.90 14.91
N LEU A 510 -5.26 -0.20 14.73
CA LEU A 510 -4.04 -0.50 15.48
C LEU A 510 -2.99 0.63 15.35
N LEU A 511 -2.67 1.04 14.12
CA LEU A 511 -1.72 2.14 13.85
C LEU A 511 -2.20 3.46 14.47
N SER A 512 -3.50 3.77 14.37
CA SER A 512 -4.08 5.01 14.92
C SER A 512 -4.00 5.07 16.45
N VAL A 513 -4.21 3.94 17.15
CA VAL A 513 -4.05 3.85 18.61
C VAL A 513 -2.57 3.90 18.99
N LEU A 514 -1.70 3.16 18.30
CA LEU A 514 -0.26 3.13 18.57
C LEU A 514 0.39 4.52 18.40
N ALA A 515 0.08 5.23 17.32
CA ALA A 515 0.55 6.59 17.09
C ALA A 515 0.05 7.54 18.20
N THR A 516 -1.24 7.48 18.57
CA THR A 516 -1.79 8.32 19.66
C THR A 516 -1.13 7.99 21.01
N GLY A 517 -0.88 6.72 21.30
CA GLY A 517 -0.15 6.29 22.50
C GLY A 517 1.30 6.79 22.51
N ALA A 518 2.00 6.76 21.39
CA ALA A 518 3.37 7.26 21.24
C ALA A 518 3.44 8.79 21.42
N LEU A 519 2.47 9.52 20.84
CA LEU A 519 2.31 10.97 21.02
C LEU A 519 2.09 11.37 22.48
N LEU A 520 1.33 10.57 23.25
CA LEU A 520 1.10 10.85 24.68
C LEU A 520 2.26 10.40 25.60
N LEU A 521 2.91 9.27 25.32
CA LEU A 521 3.85 8.63 26.26
C LEU A 521 5.34 8.85 25.94
N LEU A 522 5.71 8.99 24.66
CA LEU A 522 7.09 9.07 24.21
C LEU A 522 7.46 10.49 23.81
N ALA A 523 6.64 11.14 22.97
CA ALA A 523 6.97 12.44 22.38
C ALA A 523 7.31 13.55 23.40
N PRO A 524 6.60 13.74 24.54
CA PRO A 524 6.96 14.76 25.52
C PRO A 524 8.35 14.52 26.13
N ARG A 525 8.68 13.24 26.38
CA ARG A 525 9.96 12.81 26.99
C ARG A 525 11.13 12.94 26.01
N TRP A 526 10.84 12.86 24.71
CA TRP A 526 11.81 13.05 23.63
C TRP A 526 11.99 14.54 23.30
N SER A 527 10.92 15.34 23.25
CA SER A 527 10.98 16.80 23.12
C SER A 527 11.79 17.42 24.26
N ALA A 528 11.52 17.06 25.51
CA ALA A 528 12.32 17.48 26.66
C ALA A 528 13.78 16.99 26.64
N ALA A 529 14.13 16.01 25.80
CA ALA A 529 15.53 15.61 25.56
C ALA A 529 16.20 16.41 24.42
N LEU A 530 15.43 16.91 23.45
CA LEU A 530 15.87 17.80 22.37
C LEU A 530 16.00 19.26 22.85
N GLN A 531 15.06 19.75 23.66
CA GLN A 531 15.12 21.10 24.26
C GLN A 531 16.36 21.27 25.15
N ARG A 532 16.71 20.25 25.95
CA ARG A 532 17.99 20.19 26.70
C ARG A 532 19.26 20.18 25.83
N ARG A 533 19.11 20.10 24.50
CA ARG A 533 20.18 20.18 23.49
C ARG A 533 20.10 21.48 22.68
N ARG A 534 19.33 22.48 23.15
CA ARG A 534 19.09 23.79 22.51
C ARG A 534 18.30 23.73 21.20
N VAL A 535 17.56 22.64 20.93
CA VAL A 535 16.56 22.64 19.85
C VAL A 535 15.37 23.51 20.28
N PRO A 536 14.88 24.45 19.43
CA PRO A 536 13.74 25.31 19.78
C PRO A 536 12.50 24.49 20.20
N PRO A 537 11.71 24.92 21.21
CA PRO A 537 10.64 24.11 21.79
C PRO A 537 9.64 23.54 20.78
N ARG A 538 9.16 24.37 19.83
CA ARG A 538 8.25 23.94 18.75
C ARG A 538 8.86 22.88 17.84
N LEU A 539 10.11 23.07 17.42
CA LEU A 539 10.80 22.12 16.55
C LEU A 539 11.09 20.81 17.30
N ALA A 540 11.42 20.89 18.58
CA ALA A 540 11.60 19.74 19.46
C ALA A 540 10.27 18.96 19.66
N GLU A 541 9.14 19.65 19.78
CA GLU A 541 7.80 19.05 19.86
C GLU A 541 7.47 18.26 18.59
N VAL A 542 7.55 18.88 17.41
CA VAL A 542 7.13 18.24 16.15
C VAL A 542 8.09 17.11 15.74
N ILE A 543 9.41 17.30 15.86
CA ILE A 543 10.38 16.21 15.59
C ILE A 543 10.16 15.04 16.56
N ALA A 544 9.92 15.30 17.84
CA ALA A 544 9.67 14.24 18.82
C ALA A 544 8.34 13.51 18.55
N ALA A 545 7.30 14.22 18.11
CA ALA A 545 6.02 13.65 17.73
C ALA A 545 6.16 12.68 16.54
N ALA A 546 6.73 13.15 15.42
CA ALA A 546 6.93 12.34 14.21
C ALA A 546 7.86 11.15 14.47
N ALA A 547 8.98 11.36 15.18
CA ALA A 547 9.91 10.28 15.49
C ALA A 547 9.32 9.25 16.47
N ALA A 548 8.51 9.67 17.44
CA ALA A 548 7.85 8.74 18.38
C ALA A 548 6.77 7.90 17.67
N ALA A 549 5.97 8.50 16.79
CA ALA A 549 5.00 7.78 15.98
C ALA A 549 5.69 6.75 15.07
N GLN A 550 6.68 7.17 14.27
CA GLN A 550 7.40 6.27 13.35
C GLN A 550 8.10 5.13 14.10
N ALA A 551 8.72 5.39 15.26
CA ALA A 551 9.39 4.35 16.05
C ALA A 551 8.47 3.27 16.63
N VAL A 552 7.16 3.54 16.75
CA VAL A 552 6.16 2.56 17.24
C VAL A 552 5.36 1.95 16.08
N CYS A 553 5.08 2.72 15.03
CA CYS A 553 4.29 2.27 13.88
C CYS A 553 5.12 1.51 12.83
N ALA A 554 6.37 1.87 12.58
CA ALA A 554 7.19 1.25 11.53
C ALA A 554 7.34 -0.29 11.65
N PRO A 555 7.48 -0.90 12.84
CA PRO A 555 7.44 -2.36 12.97
C PRO A 555 6.15 -3.01 12.46
N VAL A 556 4.99 -2.35 12.64
CA VAL A 556 3.69 -2.85 12.16
C VAL A 556 3.54 -2.62 10.66
N VAL A 557 4.04 -1.48 10.15
CA VAL A 557 4.11 -1.23 8.70
C VAL A 557 5.00 -2.28 8.03
N ALA A 558 6.17 -2.59 8.57
CA ALA A 558 7.09 -3.59 8.00
C ALA A 558 6.48 -5.01 7.88
N VAL A 559 5.63 -5.42 8.84
CA VAL A 559 4.87 -6.69 8.76
C VAL A 559 3.99 -6.74 7.50
N LEU A 560 3.35 -5.62 7.15
CA LEU A 560 2.41 -5.49 6.03
C LEU A 560 3.07 -5.17 4.70
N ALA A 561 4.15 -4.39 4.74
CA ALA A 561 4.66 -3.62 3.60
C ALA A 561 5.95 -4.18 3.00
N ALA A 562 6.65 -5.08 3.71
CA ALA A 562 7.96 -5.64 3.33
C ALA A 562 9.03 -4.58 2.98
N ARG A 563 8.92 -3.39 3.58
CA ARG A 563 9.80 -2.25 3.32
C ARG A 563 9.79 -1.25 4.48
N VAL A 564 10.76 -0.34 4.48
CA VAL A 564 10.91 0.76 5.43
C VAL A 564 11.22 2.05 4.67
N GLY A 565 10.40 3.10 4.85
CA GLY A 565 10.66 4.42 4.30
C GLY A 565 11.78 5.14 5.05
N LEU A 566 12.91 5.40 4.40
CA LEU A 566 14.01 6.21 4.95
C LEU A 566 13.68 7.71 4.91
N VAL A 567 12.86 8.13 3.94
CA VAL A 567 12.41 9.53 3.77
C VAL A 567 11.11 9.86 4.52
N ALA A 568 10.55 8.90 5.25
CA ALA A 568 9.25 9.02 5.92
C ALA A 568 9.15 10.25 6.82
N VAL A 569 10.09 10.40 7.79
CA VAL A 569 10.06 11.49 8.78
C VAL A 569 10.13 12.90 8.16
N PRO A 570 11.07 13.23 7.23
CA PRO A 570 11.06 14.54 6.58
C PRO A 570 9.84 14.76 5.67
N CYS A 571 9.35 13.73 4.96
CA CYS A 571 8.14 13.87 4.13
C CYS A 571 6.90 14.16 5.00
N ASN A 572 6.74 13.43 6.10
CA ASN A 572 5.68 13.67 7.10
C ASN A 572 5.75 15.10 7.66
N LEU A 573 6.94 15.57 8.05
CA LEU A 573 7.15 16.92 8.59
C LEU A 573 6.80 18.04 7.60
N LEU A 574 7.15 17.86 6.32
CA LEU A 574 6.86 18.85 5.27
C LEU A 574 5.39 18.81 4.81
N ALA A 575 4.76 17.64 4.81
CA ALA A 575 3.34 17.49 4.46
C ALA A 575 2.41 18.02 5.55
N GLU A 576 2.65 17.70 6.83
CA GLU A 576 1.77 18.11 7.95
C GLU A 576 1.65 19.64 8.09
N LEU A 577 2.68 20.39 7.66
CA LEU A 577 2.68 21.85 7.56
C LEU A 577 1.57 22.39 6.65
N ALA A 578 1.18 21.63 5.62
CA ALA A 578 0.13 21.95 4.66
C ALA A 578 -1.19 21.22 4.95
N VAL A 579 -1.19 20.11 5.69
CA VAL A 579 -2.40 19.38 6.10
C VAL A 579 -3.37 20.29 6.85
N ALA A 580 -2.89 21.06 7.83
CA ALA A 580 -3.76 21.93 8.62
C ALA A 580 -4.51 23.00 7.78
N PRO A 581 -3.86 23.83 6.93
CA PRO A 581 -4.58 24.77 6.08
C PRO A 581 -5.44 24.09 5.00
N ALA A 582 -4.99 22.98 4.39
CA ALA A 582 -5.80 22.23 3.41
C ALA A 582 -7.09 21.70 4.05
N THR A 583 -7.01 21.12 5.24
CA THR A 583 -8.16 20.63 6.00
C THR A 583 -9.11 21.77 6.38
N VAL A 584 -8.62 22.90 6.92
CA VAL A 584 -9.49 24.02 7.33
C VAL A 584 -10.20 24.65 6.13
N LEU A 585 -9.46 24.96 5.05
CA LEU A 585 -10.04 25.57 3.85
C LEU A 585 -10.97 24.58 3.11
N GLY A 586 -10.62 23.29 3.09
CA GLY A 586 -11.43 22.24 2.48
C GLY A 586 -12.75 21.99 3.21
N PHE A 587 -12.76 21.97 4.55
CA PHE A 587 -14.01 21.91 5.34
C PHE A 587 -14.82 23.21 5.24
N ALA A 588 -14.17 24.37 5.12
CA ALA A 588 -14.87 25.63 4.87
C ALA A 588 -15.54 25.64 3.47
N ALA A 589 -14.84 25.15 2.44
CA ALA A 589 -15.42 24.98 1.11
C ALA A 589 -16.64 24.03 1.14
N LEU A 590 -16.48 22.85 1.76
CA LEU A 590 -17.55 21.86 1.94
C LEU A 590 -18.78 22.45 2.66
N ALA A 591 -18.58 23.28 3.69
CA ALA A 591 -19.66 23.93 4.42
C ALA A 591 -20.36 25.05 3.60
N MET A 592 -19.65 25.67 2.66
CA MET A 592 -20.19 26.74 1.80
C MET A 592 -20.85 26.23 0.52
N VAL A 593 -20.61 24.98 0.10
CA VAL A 593 -21.24 24.32 -1.06
C VAL A 593 -22.76 24.59 -1.17
N PRO A 594 -23.59 24.35 -0.13
CA PRO A 594 -25.03 24.54 -0.23
C PRO A 594 -25.49 25.99 0.03
N ILE A 595 -24.57 26.93 0.29
CA ILE A 595 -24.89 28.31 0.70
C ILE A 595 -24.47 29.31 -0.39
N VAL A 596 -23.20 29.28 -0.80
CA VAL A 596 -22.63 30.18 -1.80
C VAL A 596 -21.57 29.43 -2.62
N PRO A 597 -21.95 28.73 -3.71
CA PRO A 597 -21.03 27.92 -4.51
C PRO A 597 -19.77 28.66 -5.02
N PRO A 598 -19.83 29.94 -5.45
CA PRO A 598 -18.61 30.69 -5.81
C PRO A 598 -17.61 30.88 -4.67
N VAL A 599 -18.09 31.03 -3.42
CA VAL A 599 -17.22 31.11 -2.22
C VAL A 599 -16.65 29.72 -1.90
N ALA A 600 -17.43 28.65 -2.06
CA ALA A 600 -16.91 27.29 -1.96
C ALA A 600 -15.81 27.01 -3.00
N GLN A 601 -15.96 27.50 -4.22
CA GLN A 601 -14.95 27.39 -5.28
C GLN A 601 -13.69 28.23 -4.97
N ALA A 602 -13.84 29.46 -4.48
CA ALA A 602 -12.70 30.27 -4.06
C ALA A 602 -11.93 29.64 -2.88
N LEU A 603 -12.65 29.09 -1.90
CA LEU A 603 -12.05 28.35 -0.78
C LEU A 603 -11.36 27.05 -1.24
N ALA A 604 -11.96 26.31 -2.19
CA ALA A 604 -11.36 25.12 -2.78
C ALA A 604 -10.11 25.46 -3.61
N TRP A 605 -10.09 26.60 -4.31
CA TRP A 605 -8.90 27.10 -5.02
C TRP A 605 -7.78 27.42 -4.03
N CYS A 606 -8.06 28.17 -2.95
CA CYS A 606 -7.10 28.43 -1.88
C CYS A 606 -6.60 27.15 -1.19
N ALA A 607 -7.47 26.15 -1.02
CA ALA A 607 -7.12 24.82 -0.49
C ALA A 607 -6.31 23.95 -1.48
N GLY A 608 -6.35 24.27 -2.79
CA GLY A 608 -5.58 23.59 -3.81
C GLY A 608 -4.07 23.79 -3.65
N TRP A 609 -3.63 24.98 -3.24
CA TRP A 609 -2.20 25.30 -3.03
C TRP A 609 -1.52 24.37 -2.00
N PRO A 610 -2.03 24.19 -0.77
CA PRO A 610 -1.46 23.23 0.17
C PRO A 610 -1.68 21.77 -0.24
N ALA A 611 -2.72 21.45 -1.03
CA ALA A 611 -2.89 20.10 -1.56
C ALA A 611 -1.82 19.73 -2.62
N GLU A 612 -1.53 20.63 -3.57
CA GLU A 612 -0.40 20.48 -4.51
C GLU A 612 0.95 20.40 -3.78
N TRP A 613 1.14 21.14 -2.67
CA TRP A 613 2.35 21.00 -1.84
C TRP A 613 2.51 19.59 -1.26
N ILE A 614 1.44 18.98 -0.72
CA ILE A 614 1.49 17.61 -0.19
C ILE A 614 1.81 16.62 -1.32
N ALA A 615 1.22 16.80 -2.52
CA ALA A 615 1.54 16.00 -3.70
C ALA A 615 3.02 16.14 -4.11
N GLY A 616 3.52 17.37 -4.17
CA GLY A 616 4.92 17.68 -4.50
C GLY A 616 5.90 17.05 -3.52
N VAL A 617 5.61 17.10 -2.21
CA VAL A 617 6.41 16.42 -1.16
C VAL A 617 6.39 14.90 -1.36
N ALA A 618 5.23 14.29 -1.60
CA ALA A 618 5.12 12.85 -1.82
C ALA A 618 5.89 12.40 -3.08
N ARG A 619 5.68 13.07 -4.22
CA ARG A 619 6.35 12.76 -5.49
C ARG A 619 7.86 12.98 -5.43
N THR A 620 8.31 14.09 -4.83
CA THR A 620 9.75 14.39 -4.68
C THR A 620 10.42 13.42 -3.73
N GLY A 621 9.76 13.04 -2.62
CA GLY A 621 10.25 12.04 -1.69
C GLY A 621 10.37 10.66 -2.35
N ALA A 622 9.36 10.23 -3.12
CA ALA A 622 9.33 8.96 -3.83
C ALA A 622 10.34 8.88 -5.00
N ALA A 623 10.75 10.02 -5.57
CA ALA A 623 11.76 10.09 -6.62
C ALA A 623 13.20 9.85 -6.11
N LEU A 624 13.45 9.84 -4.80
CA LEU A 624 14.77 9.59 -4.23
C LEU A 624 15.14 8.09 -4.37
N PRO A 625 16.31 7.71 -4.94
CA PRO A 625 16.61 6.30 -5.25
C PRO A 625 16.68 5.36 -4.03
N GLY A 626 16.87 5.92 -2.83
CA GLY A 626 16.80 5.24 -1.54
C GLY A 626 15.66 5.72 -0.64
N ALA A 627 14.54 6.19 -1.22
CA ALA A 627 13.32 6.52 -0.48
C ALA A 627 12.85 5.35 0.41
N GLU A 628 12.85 4.15 -0.18
CA GLU A 628 12.52 2.89 0.47
C GLU A 628 13.73 1.96 0.59
N PHE A 629 13.70 1.11 1.62
CA PHE A 629 14.58 -0.04 1.78
C PHE A 629 13.74 -1.31 1.91
N ALA A 630 13.97 -2.30 1.04
CA ALA A 630 13.29 -3.60 1.11
C ALA A 630 13.67 -4.31 2.42
N TRP A 631 12.66 -4.78 3.15
CA TRP A 631 12.84 -5.37 4.49
C TRP A 631 12.02 -6.66 4.57
N PRO A 632 12.49 -7.72 5.28
CA PRO A 632 11.72 -8.96 5.39
C PRO A 632 10.27 -8.70 5.83
N GLY A 633 9.31 -9.25 5.11
CA GLY A 633 7.89 -9.11 5.42
C GLY A 633 7.47 -9.92 6.65
N GLY A 634 6.23 -9.72 7.09
CA GLY A 634 5.61 -10.51 8.14
C GLY A 634 6.22 -10.32 9.54
N TRP A 635 5.73 -11.10 10.50
CA TRP A 635 6.05 -10.95 11.93
C TRP A 635 7.54 -11.06 12.26
N ALA A 636 8.30 -11.90 11.55
CA ALA A 636 9.75 -12.03 11.77
C ALA A 636 10.50 -10.72 11.45
N GLY A 637 10.16 -10.08 10.32
CA GLY A 637 10.75 -8.80 9.94
C GLY A 637 10.31 -7.64 10.83
N GLY A 638 9.03 -7.59 11.22
CA GLY A 638 8.53 -6.61 12.20
C GLY A 638 9.23 -6.73 13.56
N LEU A 639 9.42 -7.95 14.07
CA LEU A 639 10.18 -8.20 15.30
C LEU A 639 11.66 -7.85 15.17
N ALA A 640 12.30 -8.13 14.03
CA ALA A 640 13.67 -7.73 13.76
C ALA A 640 13.83 -6.20 13.75
N LEU A 641 12.89 -5.47 13.14
CA LEU A 641 12.90 -4.00 13.13
C LEU A 641 12.64 -3.42 14.53
N ALA A 642 11.70 -3.99 15.30
CA ALA A 642 11.46 -3.59 16.68
C ALA A 642 12.71 -3.81 17.57
N ALA A 643 13.38 -4.96 17.44
CA ALA A 643 14.62 -5.25 18.15
C ALA A 643 15.75 -4.28 17.74
N ALA A 644 15.90 -4.00 16.44
CA ALA A 644 16.85 -3.01 15.94
C ALA A 644 16.58 -1.61 16.52
N LEU A 645 15.32 -1.16 16.56
CA LEU A 645 14.94 0.13 17.15
C LEU A 645 15.22 0.19 18.67
N VAL A 646 14.97 -0.90 19.41
CA VAL A 646 15.29 -1.02 20.84
C VAL A 646 16.79 -0.91 21.12
N VAL A 647 17.66 -1.33 20.18
CA VAL A 647 19.11 -1.14 20.25
C VAL A 647 19.55 0.25 19.74
N LEU A 648 18.92 0.74 18.67
CA LEU A 648 19.24 2.03 18.04
C LEU A 648 18.90 3.23 18.94
N VAL A 649 17.86 3.19 19.77
CA VAL A 649 17.55 4.29 20.70
C VAL A 649 18.67 4.53 21.74
N PRO A 650 19.16 3.53 22.51
CA PRO A 650 20.27 3.71 23.44
C PRO A 650 21.64 3.89 22.76
N VAL A 651 21.88 3.28 21.59
CA VAL A 651 23.10 3.55 20.80
C VAL A 651 23.08 4.97 20.26
N GLY A 652 21.96 5.42 19.70
CA GLY A 652 21.70 6.80 19.27
C GLY A 652 21.94 7.80 20.39
N ARG A 653 21.46 7.52 21.62
CA ARG A 653 21.78 8.35 22.80
C ARG A 653 23.28 8.47 23.12
N ARG A 654 24.12 7.52 22.70
CA ARG A 654 25.59 7.61 22.80
C ARG A 654 26.20 8.35 21.60
N VAL A 655 25.75 8.05 20.37
CA VAL A 655 26.11 8.74 19.13
C VAL A 655 25.86 10.25 19.26
N LEU A 656 24.68 10.64 19.73
CA LEU A 656 24.29 12.03 19.99
C LEU A 656 25.12 12.72 21.11
N ARG A 657 26.10 12.07 21.74
CA ARG A 657 27.09 12.73 22.63
C ARG A 657 28.41 13.05 21.92
N ARG A 658 28.56 12.68 20.63
CA ARG A 658 29.75 12.96 19.80
C ARG A 658 29.28 13.61 18.48
N PRO A 659 29.50 14.93 18.27
CA PRO A 659 28.95 15.62 17.11
C PRO A 659 29.46 15.05 15.79
N TRP A 660 30.73 14.62 15.72
CA TRP A 660 31.29 13.99 14.52
C TRP A 660 30.60 12.67 14.14
N LEU A 661 30.13 11.86 15.11
CA LEU A 661 29.31 10.68 14.80
C LEU A 661 27.91 11.07 14.31
N CYS A 662 27.38 12.21 14.75
CA CYS A 662 26.09 12.72 14.24
C CYS A 662 26.23 13.16 12.77
N VAL A 663 27.31 13.87 12.44
CA VAL A 663 27.66 14.25 11.06
C VAL A 663 27.89 13.01 10.20
N LEU A 664 28.64 12.02 10.69
CA LEU A 664 28.88 10.77 9.97
C LEU A 664 27.59 9.97 9.73
N CYS A 665 26.71 9.85 10.72
CA CYS A 665 25.41 9.19 10.55
C CYS A 665 24.47 9.97 9.62
N ALA A 666 24.48 11.31 9.65
CA ALA A 666 23.70 12.14 8.74
C ALA A 666 24.22 12.02 7.29
N LEU A 667 25.53 12.06 7.08
CA LEU A 667 26.16 11.85 5.78
C LEU A 667 25.89 10.44 5.24
N ALA A 668 25.99 9.41 6.09
CA ALA A 668 25.65 8.04 5.71
C ALA A 668 24.17 7.88 5.32
N LEU A 669 23.24 8.56 6.03
CA LEU A 669 21.82 8.57 5.68
C LEU A 669 21.58 9.30 4.35
N ILE A 670 22.20 10.46 4.12
CA ILE A 670 22.13 11.20 2.85
C ILE A 670 22.66 10.34 1.70
N LEU A 671 23.79 9.65 1.88
CA LEU A 671 24.34 8.74 0.87
C LEU A 671 23.43 7.53 0.63
N ALA A 672 22.77 6.98 1.65
CA ALA A 672 21.83 5.86 1.53
C ALA A 672 20.50 6.22 0.87
N VAL A 673 20.04 7.48 1.02
CA VAL A 673 18.79 8.02 0.44
C VAL A 673 19.01 8.56 -0.97
N CYS A 674 20.03 9.39 -1.19
CA CYS A 674 20.31 9.99 -2.49
C CYS A 674 21.00 9.03 -3.46
N ARG A 675 21.72 8.00 -2.95
CA ARG A 675 22.46 6.97 -3.70
C ARG A 675 23.12 7.50 -4.99
N PRO A 676 23.97 8.55 -4.93
CA PRO A 676 24.46 9.20 -6.13
C PRO A 676 25.26 8.21 -7.00
N ALA A 677 24.97 8.17 -8.30
CA ALA A 677 25.48 7.18 -9.25
C ALA A 677 27.00 6.86 -9.18
N PRO A 678 27.94 7.81 -8.96
CA PRO A 678 29.35 7.45 -8.76
C PRO A 678 29.59 6.66 -7.47
N PHE A 679 28.88 6.97 -6.37
CA PHE A 679 29.03 6.30 -5.07
C PHE A 679 28.44 4.88 -5.09
N THR A 680 27.28 4.68 -5.72
CA THR A 680 26.74 3.34 -5.95
C THR A 680 27.70 2.52 -6.81
N ARG A 681 28.14 3.05 -7.96
CA ARG A 681 29.09 2.36 -8.86
C ARG A 681 30.40 1.97 -8.19
N ILE A 682 30.95 2.81 -7.29
CA ILE A 682 32.15 2.50 -6.52
C ILE A 682 31.91 1.38 -5.49
N ILE A 683 30.74 1.33 -4.85
CA ILE A 683 30.44 0.35 -3.78
C ILE A 683 29.96 -1.00 -4.33
N THR A 684 29.13 -1.00 -5.36
CA THR A 684 28.52 -2.23 -5.94
C THR A 684 29.30 -2.77 -7.13
N GLY A 685 30.15 -1.97 -7.77
CA GLY A 685 30.73 -2.27 -9.07
C GLY A 685 29.74 -2.22 -10.23
N TRP A 686 28.53 -1.68 -10.02
CA TRP A 686 27.43 -1.67 -11.01
C TRP A 686 27.17 -0.28 -11.63
N PRO A 687 26.91 -0.20 -12.94
CA PRO A 687 27.14 -1.24 -13.94
C PRO A 687 28.62 -1.56 -14.09
N PRO A 688 28.97 -2.83 -14.37
CA PRO A 688 30.34 -3.22 -14.64
C PRO A 688 30.82 -2.59 -15.97
N PRO A 689 32.08 -2.13 -16.06
CA PRO A 689 32.60 -1.48 -17.26
C PRO A 689 32.63 -2.44 -18.46
N GLY A 690 32.25 -1.95 -19.64
CA GLY A 690 32.21 -2.75 -20.86
C GLY A 690 31.00 -3.69 -20.99
N TRP A 691 29.91 -3.41 -20.28
CA TRP A 691 28.63 -4.09 -20.49
C TRP A 691 28.10 -3.91 -21.93
N ARG A 692 27.42 -4.93 -22.44
CA ARG A 692 26.87 -5.02 -23.81
C ARG A 692 25.35 -5.01 -23.82
N ALA A 693 24.75 -5.74 -22.89
CA ALA A 693 23.31 -5.82 -22.66
C ALA A 693 23.04 -5.88 -21.15
N VAL A 694 21.89 -5.39 -20.71
CA VAL A 694 21.42 -5.50 -19.32
C VAL A 694 19.94 -5.88 -19.32
N VAL A 695 19.58 -6.95 -18.62
CA VAL A 695 18.19 -7.20 -18.22
C VAL A 695 17.96 -6.41 -16.93
N CYS A 696 17.02 -5.49 -16.96
CA CYS A 696 16.60 -4.73 -15.78
C CYS A 696 15.69 -5.60 -14.90
N ASP A 697 15.87 -5.51 -13.58
CA ASP A 697 14.86 -6.00 -12.63
C ASP A 697 13.69 -5.01 -12.61
N VAL A 698 12.66 -5.32 -13.42
CA VAL A 698 11.39 -4.59 -13.51
C VAL A 698 10.24 -5.34 -12.82
N GLY A 699 10.57 -6.32 -11.98
CA GLY A 699 9.59 -7.26 -11.43
C GLY A 699 9.09 -8.25 -12.48
N GLN A 700 7.78 -8.49 -12.52
CA GLN A 700 7.19 -9.42 -13.49
C GLN A 700 6.92 -8.70 -14.81
N GLY A 701 7.85 -8.85 -15.76
CA GLY A 701 7.80 -8.24 -17.08
C GLY A 701 9.19 -8.15 -17.72
N ASP A 702 9.27 -7.55 -18.91
CA ASP A 702 10.53 -7.38 -19.64
C ASP A 702 11.02 -5.93 -19.62
N GLY A 703 12.33 -5.75 -19.44
CA GLY A 703 13.01 -4.49 -19.73
C GLY A 703 14.48 -4.75 -20.01
N LEU A 704 14.91 -4.53 -21.24
CA LEU A 704 16.27 -4.81 -21.72
C LEU A 704 16.92 -3.53 -22.26
N VAL A 705 18.20 -3.33 -21.92
CA VAL A 705 18.99 -2.18 -22.35
C VAL A 705 20.25 -2.68 -23.09
N LEU A 706 20.48 -2.20 -24.31
CA LEU A 706 21.57 -2.61 -25.19
C LEU A 706 22.53 -1.44 -25.41
N ALA A 707 23.82 -1.61 -25.07
CA ALA A 707 24.82 -0.56 -25.12
C ALA A 707 25.16 -0.17 -26.57
N ALA A 708 24.95 1.10 -26.92
CA ALA A 708 25.20 1.64 -28.26
C ALA A 708 26.20 2.82 -28.27
N GLY A 709 26.58 3.34 -27.11
CA GLY A 709 27.59 4.38 -26.92
C GLY A 709 27.56 4.94 -25.51
N ASP A 710 28.44 5.89 -25.19
CA ASP A 710 28.42 6.52 -23.87
C ASP A 710 27.08 7.23 -23.61
N GLY A 711 26.41 6.85 -22.51
CA GLY A 711 25.06 7.30 -22.15
C GLY A 711 23.98 7.02 -23.18
N THR A 712 24.22 6.16 -24.18
CA THR A 712 23.35 5.93 -25.33
C THR A 712 23.03 4.44 -25.48
N ALA A 713 21.74 4.10 -25.54
CA ALA A 713 21.29 2.72 -25.61
C ALA A 713 20.07 2.53 -26.53
N LEU A 714 19.93 1.32 -27.08
CA LEU A 714 18.65 0.80 -27.55
C LEU A 714 17.94 0.18 -26.34
N VAL A 715 16.65 0.47 -26.16
CA VAL A 715 15.81 -0.12 -25.09
C VAL A 715 14.77 -1.01 -25.74
N VAL A 716 14.55 -2.20 -25.18
CA VAL A 716 13.53 -3.16 -25.62
C VAL A 716 12.66 -3.50 -24.41
N ASP A 717 11.40 -3.14 -24.49
CA ASP A 717 10.40 -3.16 -23.42
C ASP A 717 10.76 -2.34 -22.17
N THR A 718 9.78 -2.10 -21.31
CA THR A 718 9.84 -1.12 -20.21
C THR A 718 9.31 -1.63 -18.87
N GLY A 719 8.80 -2.86 -18.81
CA GLY A 719 8.24 -3.47 -17.61
C GLY A 719 6.86 -2.92 -17.22
N PRO A 720 6.29 -3.43 -16.11
CA PRO A 720 5.04 -2.92 -15.53
C PRO A 720 5.20 -1.64 -14.69
N GLU A 721 6.39 -1.37 -14.14
CA GLU A 721 6.59 -0.40 -13.06
C GLU A 721 7.53 0.76 -13.49
N PRO A 722 7.01 1.99 -13.76
CA PRO A 722 7.80 3.12 -14.25
C PRO A 722 9.05 3.48 -13.42
N GLN A 723 8.99 3.36 -12.09
CA GLN A 723 10.13 3.63 -11.22
C GLN A 723 11.25 2.60 -11.38
N ALA A 724 10.96 1.36 -11.78
CA ALA A 724 11.96 0.30 -11.90
C ALA A 724 12.83 0.49 -13.15
N ILE A 725 12.21 0.69 -14.32
CA ILE A 725 12.94 0.95 -15.57
C ILE A 725 13.69 2.29 -15.53
N ASP A 726 13.10 3.33 -14.93
CA ASP A 726 13.74 4.64 -14.75
C ASP A 726 14.98 4.55 -13.84
N ARG A 727 14.90 3.79 -12.74
CA ARG A 727 16.04 3.52 -11.86
C ARG A 727 17.13 2.73 -12.60
N CYS A 728 16.77 1.66 -13.32
CA CYS A 728 17.70 0.87 -14.10
C CYS A 728 18.46 1.73 -15.12
N LEU A 729 17.76 2.48 -15.97
CA LEU A 729 18.37 3.36 -16.97
C LEU A 729 19.24 4.46 -16.34
N THR A 730 18.87 4.95 -15.15
CA THR A 730 19.67 5.92 -14.39
C THR A 730 20.97 5.32 -13.84
N ASP A 731 20.93 4.13 -13.24
CA ASP A 731 22.12 3.42 -12.75
C ASP A 731 23.07 3.07 -13.92
N LEU A 732 22.52 2.69 -15.07
CA LEU A 732 23.28 2.49 -16.32
C LEU A 732 23.87 3.79 -16.90
N GLY A 733 23.33 4.95 -16.52
CA GLY A 733 23.75 6.28 -16.99
C GLY A 733 23.19 6.66 -18.36
N VAL A 734 22.09 6.04 -18.80
CA VAL A 734 21.47 6.29 -20.10
C VAL A 734 20.74 7.63 -20.11
N ARG A 735 21.13 8.51 -21.04
CA ARG A 735 20.58 9.85 -21.29
C ARG A 735 19.92 9.98 -22.66
N ARG A 736 20.29 9.10 -23.61
CA ARG A 736 19.76 9.07 -24.98
C ARG A 736 19.29 7.66 -25.33
N ILE A 737 18.06 7.57 -25.83
CA ILE A 737 17.43 6.35 -26.33
C ILE A 737 17.02 6.61 -27.78
N PRO A 738 17.91 6.45 -28.77
CA PRO A 738 17.59 6.78 -30.17
C PRO A 738 16.40 5.98 -30.72
N LEU A 739 16.16 4.80 -30.17
CA LEU A 739 15.00 3.95 -30.44
C LEU A 739 14.62 3.20 -29.17
N LEU A 740 13.32 3.10 -28.91
CA LEU A 740 12.72 2.28 -27.85
C LEU A 740 11.75 1.30 -28.50
N VAL A 741 12.05 0.00 -28.50
CA VAL A 741 11.17 -1.04 -29.07
C VAL A 741 10.22 -1.53 -27.99
N LEU A 742 8.92 -1.61 -28.30
CA LEU A 742 7.91 -2.30 -27.50
C LEU A 742 7.45 -3.53 -28.28
N THR A 743 7.73 -4.72 -27.76
CA THR A 743 7.55 -5.98 -28.48
C THR A 743 6.08 -6.26 -28.77
N HIS A 744 5.20 -6.01 -27.81
CA HIS A 744 3.75 -6.08 -27.91
C HIS A 744 3.11 -5.27 -26.76
N PHE A 745 1.78 -5.07 -26.76
CA PHE A 745 1.13 -4.13 -25.84
C PHE A 745 0.69 -4.71 -24.49
N HIS A 746 1.22 -5.85 -24.02
CA HIS A 746 0.92 -6.31 -22.66
C HIS A 746 1.51 -5.38 -21.59
N ALA A 747 0.83 -5.29 -20.45
CA ALA A 747 1.08 -4.28 -19.42
C ALA A 747 2.48 -4.45 -18.79
N ASP A 748 2.94 -5.69 -18.66
CA ASP A 748 4.26 -6.11 -18.22
C ASP A 748 5.40 -5.77 -19.21
N HIS A 749 5.07 -5.22 -20.39
CA HIS A 749 6.04 -4.72 -21.38
C HIS A 749 5.96 -3.20 -21.56
N VAL A 750 4.76 -2.59 -21.49
CA VAL A 750 4.56 -1.18 -21.88
C VAL A 750 4.22 -0.20 -20.75
N ASP A 751 3.73 -0.64 -19.58
CA ASP A 751 3.25 0.29 -18.55
C ASP A 751 4.36 1.18 -17.95
N GLY A 752 5.60 0.69 -17.97
CA GLY A 752 6.80 1.40 -17.52
C GLY A 752 7.27 2.55 -18.43
N LEU A 753 6.71 2.70 -19.63
CA LEU A 753 7.12 3.70 -20.63
C LEU A 753 7.31 5.13 -20.08
N PRO A 754 6.43 5.70 -19.22
CA PRO A 754 6.64 7.04 -18.65
C PRO A 754 7.93 7.17 -17.81
N GLY A 755 8.44 6.05 -17.28
CA GLY A 755 9.73 5.97 -16.59
C GLY A 755 10.91 5.99 -17.55
N ALA A 756 10.83 5.25 -18.65
CA ALA A 756 11.88 5.23 -19.67
C ALA A 756 12.08 6.62 -20.32
N LEU A 757 10.98 7.33 -20.61
CA LEU A 757 10.99 8.68 -21.19
C LEU A 757 11.51 9.77 -20.22
N ARG A 758 11.44 9.55 -18.89
CA ARG A 758 11.72 10.58 -17.89
C ARG A 758 13.18 11.07 -17.95
N GLY A 759 13.37 12.36 -18.23
CA GLY A 759 14.68 13.00 -18.23
C GLY A 759 15.65 12.51 -19.30
N ARG A 760 15.16 11.84 -20.36
CA ARG A 760 15.97 11.27 -21.44
C ARG A 760 15.53 11.79 -22.79
N SER A 761 16.47 11.87 -23.71
CA SER A 761 16.20 12.20 -25.12
C SER A 761 15.85 10.92 -25.88
N VAL A 762 14.59 10.79 -26.31
CA VAL A 762 14.09 9.58 -26.99
C VAL A 762 13.76 9.90 -28.45
N GLY A 763 14.33 9.14 -29.38
CA GLY A 763 14.25 9.43 -30.82
C GLY A 763 12.95 8.98 -31.47
N ALA A 764 12.60 7.71 -31.30
CA ALA A 764 11.34 7.12 -31.71
C ALA A 764 10.96 5.94 -30.81
N ILE A 765 9.67 5.60 -30.78
CA ILE A 765 9.14 4.37 -30.20
C ILE A 765 8.74 3.44 -31.35
N GLU A 766 9.22 2.21 -31.34
CA GLU A 766 8.94 1.19 -32.34
C GLU A 766 8.01 0.14 -31.77
N THR A 767 6.91 -0.17 -32.46
CA THR A 767 5.90 -1.10 -31.96
C THR A 767 5.60 -2.21 -32.96
N THR A 768 5.04 -3.32 -32.49
CA THR A 768 4.40 -4.32 -33.35
C THR A 768 3.24 -3.73 -34.17
N THR A 769 2.84 -4.44 -35.22
CA THR A 769 1.70 -4.10 -36.06
C THR A 769 0.36 -4.29 -35.34
N LEU A 770 0.22 -5.38 -34.57
CA LEU A 770 -1.02 -5.74 -33.86
C LEU A 770 -1.29 -4.82 -32.67
N GLN A 771 -2.41 -4.07 -32.69
CA GLN A 771 -2.72 -3.03 -31.70
C GLN A 771 -3.47 -3.58 -30.46
N GLU A 772 -3.09 -4.77 -29.98
CA GLU A 772 -3.76 -5.45 -28.87
C GLU A 772 -2.86 -5.63 -27.64
N PRO A 773 -3.39 -5.42 -26.41
CA PRO A 773 -4.74 -4.98 -26.09
C PRO A 773 -4.96 -3.47 -26.40
N PRO A 774 -6.15 -3.06 -26.86
CA PRO A 774 -6.38 -1.71 -27.40
C PRO A 774 -6.18 -0.58 -26.39
N GLY A 775 -6.47 -0.81 -25.10
CA GLY A 775 -6.28 0.18 -24.03
C GLY A 775 -4.80 0.48 -23.74
N GLN A 776 -3.94 -0.53 -23.83
CA GLN A 776 -2.50 -0.39 -23.67
C GLN A 776 -1.87 0.24 -24.92
N ALA A 777 -2.33 -0.16 -26.12
CA ALA A 777 -1.94 0.51 -27.35
C ALA A 777 -2.34 2.01 -27.36
N GLN A 778 -3.52 2.36 -26.81
CA GLN A 778 -3.92 3.75 -26.62
C GLN A 778 -3.08 4.47 -25.56
N PHE A 779 -2.70 3.80 -24.46
CA PHE A 779 -1.80 4.33 -23.44
C PHE A 779 -0.40 4.64 -23.99
N VAL A 780 0.16 3.77 -24.84
CA VAL A 780 1.43 4.04 -25.53
C VAL A 780 1.30 5.25 -26.45
N ARG A 781 0.23 5.31 -27.28
CA ARG A 781 0.00 6.45 -28.19
C ARG A 781 -0.15 7.78 -27.45
N SER A 782 -0.92 7.84 -26.36
CA SER A 782 -1.09 9.08 -25.59
C SER A 782 0.16 9.49 -24.83
N THR A 783 0.90 8.54 -24.27
CA THR A 783 2.18 8.78 -23.59
C THR A 783 3.25 9.31 -24.56
N ALA A 784 3.37 8.70 -25.74
CA ALA A 784 4.29 9.14 -26.80
C ALA A 784 3.93 10.54 -27.32
N ALA A 785 2.65 10.81 -27.58
CA ALA A 785 2.17 12.12 -28.02
C ALA A 785 2.44 13.22 -26.96
N ALA A 786 2.19 12.95 -25.68
CA ALA A 786 2.49 13.88 -24.58
C ALA A 786 3.99 14.20 -24.48
N ALA A 787 4.86 13.22 -24.76
CA ALA A 787 6.31 13.38 -24.82
C ALA A 787 6.84 13.91 -26.17
N ARG A 788 5.97 14.07 -27.18
CA ARG A 788 6.30 14.43 -28.57
C ARG A 788 7.29 13.46 -29.25
N VAL A 789 7.23 12.17 -28.90
CA VAL A 789 8.05 11.11 -29.49
C VAL A 789 7.27 10.42 -30.62
N PRO A 790 7.82 10.30 -31.85
CA PRO A 790 7.14 9.62 -32.94
C PRO A 790 7.04 8.11 -32.70
N ILE A 791 5.96 7.49 -33.18
CA ILE A 791 5.79 6.04 -33.20
C ILE A 791 6.04 5.52 -34.62
N VAL A 792 6.87 4.49 -34.73
CA VAL A 792 7.12 3.70 -35.95
C VAL A 792 6.69 2.24 -35.74
N ARG A 793 6.63 1.46 -36.82
CA ARG A 793 6.29 0.03 -36.79
C ARG A 793 7.52 -0.79 -37.17
N ALA A 794 7.77 -1.86 -36.42
CA ALA A 794 8.81 -2.83 -36.77
C ALA A 794 8.42 -3.56 -38.07
N THR A 795 9.38 -3.75 -38.97
CA THR A 795 9.18 -4.45 -40.26
C THR A 795 10.11 -5.66 -40.38
N PRO A 796 9.63 -6.87 -40.72
CA PRO A 796 10.49 -8.04 -40.91
C PRO A 796 11.60 -7.82 -41.95
N GLY A 797 12.78 -8.37 -41.67
CA GLY A 797 13.99 -8.16 -42.47
C GLY A 797 14.62 -6.78 -42.31
N GLU A 798 14.02 -5.87 -41.52
CA GLU A 798 14.60 -4.56 -41.27
C GLU A 798 15.90 -4.68 -40.46
N ARG A 799 16.98 -4.13 -41.01
CA ARG A 799 18.31 -4.13 -40.40
C ARG A 799 18.73 -2.70 -40.05
N ARG A 800 19.03 -2.45 -38.77
CA ARG A 800 19.47 -1.13 -38.27
C ARG A 800 20.79 -1.23 -37.52
N ARG A 801 21.47 -0.09 -37.39
CA ARG A 801 22.76 0.06 -36.71
C ARG A 801 22.78 1.30 -35.81
N LEU A 802 23.35 1.16 -34.62
CA LEU A 802 23.60 2.25 -33.69
C LEU A 802 24.98 2.05 -33.04
N GLY A 803 26.00 2.74 -33.55
CA GLY A 803 27.39 2.60 -33.09
C GLY A 803 27.93 1.17 -33.28
N PRO A 804 28.29 0.45 -32.21
CA PRO A 804 28.77 -0.95 -32.24
C PRO A 804 27.63 -1.99 -32.26
N LEU A 805 26.38 -1.56 -32.15
CA LEU A 805 25.19 -2.40 -32.12
C LEU A 805 24.58 -2.50 -33.52
N THR A 806 24.33 -3.71 -34.01
CA THR A 806 23.46 -3.96 -35.17
C THR A 806 22.34 -4.91 -34.77
N TRP A 807 21.14 -4.70 -35.31
CA TRP A 807 20.01 -5.61 -35.08
C TRP A 807 19.15 -5.77 -36.32
N GLU A 808 18.40 -6.85 -36.31
CA GLU A 808 17.56 -7.33 -37.40
C GLU A 808 16.22 -7.79 -36.83
N VAL A 809 15.11 -7.31 -37.39
CA VAL A 809 13.75 -7.72 -37.02
C VAL A 809 13.40 -9.02 -37.75
N LEU A 810 13.17 -10.10 -37.01
CA LEU A 810 12.80 -11.41 -37.59
C LEU A 810 11.28 -11.67 -37.59
N TRP A 811 10.54 -11.02 -36.70
CA TRP A 811 9.11 -11.28 -36.43
C TRP A 811 8.47 -10.01 -35.86
N PRO A 812 7.15 -9.76 -36.01
CA PRO A 812 6.14 -10.59 -36.67
C PRO A 812 6.01 -10.38 -38.18
N PRO A 813 5.65 -11.42 -38.97
CA PRO A 813 5.45 -11.34 -40.41
C PRO A 813 4.44 -10.24 -40.78
N ALA A 814 4.65 -9.63 -41.95
CA ALA A 814 3.68 -8.68 -42.49
C ALA A 814 2.34 -9.40 -42.73
N PRO A 815 1.20 -8.84 -42.28
CA PRO A 815 -0.11 -9.45 -42.54
C PRO A 815 -0.36 -9.51 -44.05
N PRO A 816 -0.95 -10.60 -44.57
CA PRO A 816 -1.18 -10.75 -46.01
C PRO A 816 -2.10 -9.64 -46.52
N ALA A 817 -1.73 -9.02 -47.64
CA ALA A 817 -2.56 -8.02 -48.29
C ALA A 817 -3.88 -8.64 -48.76
N LEU A 818 -5.00 -8.08 -48.32
CA LEU A 818 -6.32 -8.49 -48.81
C LEU A 818 -6.42 -8.22 -50.32
N PRO A 819 -6.95 -9.17 -51.12
CA PRO A 819 -7.22 -8.91 -52.53
C PRO A 819 -8.28 -7.79 -52.65
N GLY A 820 -8.13 -6.95 -53.68
CA GLY A 820 -9.02 -5.81 -53.92
C GLY A 820 -10.47 -6.21 -54.20
N PRO A 821 -11.43 -5.27 -54.08
CA PRO A 821 -12.86 -5.56 -54.14
C PRO A 821 -13.36 -5.90 -55.56
N GLY A 822 -13.12 -7.14 -55.99
CA GLY A 822 -13.76 -7.76 -57.14
C GLY A 822 -15.15 -8.30 -56.75
N VAL A 823 -16.20 -7.80 -57.40
CA VAL A 823 -17.59 -8.22 -57.15
C VAL A 823 -17.93 -9.48 -57.95
N PRO A 824 -18.56 -10.48 -57.29
CA PRO A 824 -19.66 -11.22 -57.93
C PRO A 824 -20.98 -11.05 -57.19
N THR A 825 -22.07 -10.95 -57.95
CA THR A 825 -23.45 -10.88 -57.44
C THR A 825 -23.98 -12.23 -56.97
N TYR A 826 -24.69 -12.26 -55.84
CA TYR A 826 -25.52 -13.40 -55.43
C TYR A 826 -26.97 -13.24 -55.91
N GLY A 827 -27.55 -14.30 -56.45
CA GLY A 827 -28.99 -14.43 -56.67
C GLY A 827 -29.72 -15.01 -55.45
N PRO A 828 -31.01 -14.72 -55.23
CA PRO A 828 -31.76 -15.20 -54.06
C PRO A 828 -32.26 -16.64 -54.24
N GLY A 829 -32.00 -17.53 -53.28
CA GLY A 829 -32.52 -18.90 -53.32
C GLY A 829 -32.29 -19.75 -52.05
N SER A 830 -33.39 -20.01 -51.32
CA SER A 830 -33.57 -21.06 -50.30
C SER A 830 -32.82 -20.92 -48.94
N PRO A 831 -33.29 -21.62 -47.87
CA PRO A 831 -33.16 -21.11 -46.50
C PRO A 831 -32.38 -21.98 -45.49
N HIS A 832 -31.97 -21.31 -44.41
CA HIS A 832 -31.71 -21.80 -43.04
C HIS A 832 -31.30 -23.28 -42.79
N THR A 833 -30.03 -23.46 -42.43
CA THR A 833 -29.55 -24.47 -41.46
C THR A 833 -28.74 -23.79 -40.35
N PRO A 834 -28.64 -24.37 -39.13
CA PRO A 834 -28.03 -23.72 -37.96
C PRO A 834 -26.49 -23.78 -37.94
N ASP A 835 -25.89 -23.00 -37.02
CA ASP A 835 -24.45 -22.80 -36.87
C ASP A 835 -23.58 -24.07 -36.97
N THR A 836 -22.80 -24.14 -38.05
CA THR A 836 -21.52 -24.85 -38.11
C THR A 836 -20.42 -23.83 -38.38
N SER A 837 -19.59 -23.55 -37.38
CA SER A 837 -18.50 -22.56 -37.46
C SER A 837 -17.27 -23.11 -38.20
N ASP A 838 -17.41 -23.47 -39.47
CA ASP A 838 -16.35 -24.03 -40.32
C ASP A 838 -16.48 -23.61 -41.80
N SER A 839 -16.01 -22.41 -42.14
CA SER A 839 -15.50 -22.06 -43.48
C SER A 839 -14.78 -20.70 -43.47
N PRO A 840 -13.80 -20.45 -44.35
CA PRO A 840 -12.64 -19.67 -43.95
C PRO A 840 -12.71 -18.17 -44.27
N ALA A 841 -12.71 -17.35 -43.22
CA ALA A 841 -11.78 -16.23 -43.20
C ALA A 841 -10.35 -16.80 -43.12
N GLY A 842 -9.40 -16.23 -43.88
CA GLY A 842 -8.01 -16.71 -43.85
C GLY A 842 -7.40 -16.60 -42.44
N PRO A 843 -6.51 -17.51 -42.04
CA PRO A 843 -5.99 -17.55 -40.67
C PRO A 843 -5.28 -16.24 -40.33
N ASN A 844 -5.70 -15.61 -39.23
CA ASN A 844 -4.94 -14.54 -38.61
C ASN A 844 -3.59 -15.15 -38.15
N PRO A 845 -2.43 -14.64 -38.58
CA PRO A 845 -1.14 -15.31 -38.33
C PRO A 845 -0.65 -15.24 -36.85
N PHE A 846 -1.53 -14.85 -35.92
CA PHE A 846 -1.27 -14.74 -34.49
C PHE A 846 -2.48 -15.28 -33.72
N ASP A 847 -2.29 -16.28 -32.86
CA ASP A 847 -3.34 -16.79 -31.96
C ASP A 847 -3.56 -15.86 -30.74
N GLY A 848 -2.69 -14.87 -30.55
CA GLY A 848 -2.88 -13.79 -29.57
C GLY A 848 -1.78 -12.72 -29.62
N PRO A 849 -1.86 -11.67 -28.77
CA PRO A 849 -0.91 -10.55 -28.77
C PRO A 849 0.56 -10.95 -28.52
N ASN A 850 0.77 -12.05 -27.79
CA ASN A 850 2.09 -12.64 -27.53
C ASN A 850 2.81 -13.04 -28.82
N ASP A 851 2.09 -13.66 -29.76
CA ASP A 851 2.62 -14.12 -31.04
C ASP A 851 2.94 -12.98 -32.02
N ALA A 852 2.46 -11.77 -31.75
CA ALA A 852 2.86 -10.56 -32.46
C ALA A 852 4.13 -9.89 -31.88
N SER A 853 4.84 -10.54 -30.95
CA SER A 853 6.06 -9.98 -30.33
C SER A 853 7.15 -9.67 -31.35
N VAL A 854 7.62 -8.40 -31.38
CA VAL A 854 8.79 -8.00 -32.18
C VAL A 854 10.02 -8.80 -31.74
N THR A 855 10.51 -9.71 -32.59
CA THR A 855 11.69 -10.54 -32.31
C THR A 855 12.93 -9.95 -32.95
N LEU A 856 13.99 -9.77 -32.16
CA LEU A 856 15.22 -9.12 -32.59
C LEU A 856 16.43 -10.05 -32.53
N LEU A 857 17.13 -10.19 -33.66
CA LEU A 857 18.47 -10.77 -33.73
C LEU A 857 19.50 -9.63 -33.61
N VAL A 858 20.23 -9.59 -32.51
CA VAL A 858 21.12 -8.50 -32.12
C VAL A 858 22.57 -8.96 -32.16
N ARG A 859 23.46 -8.16 -32.74
CA ARG A 859 24.91 -8.41 -32.76
C ARG A 859 25.66 -7.22 -32.13
N THR A 860 26.52 -7.50 -31.14
CA THR A 860 27.35 -6.48 -30.46
C THR A 860 28.60 -7.08 -29.83
N GLY A 861 29.77 -6.46 -30.04
CA GLY A 861 31.04 -6.96 -29.50
C GLY A 861 31.41 -8.38 -29.95
N GLY A 862 30.92 -8.82 -31.12
CA GLY A 862 31.03 -10.19 -31.62
C GLY A 862 29.97 -11.17 -31.11
N LEU A 863 29.28 -10.84 -30.01
CA LEU A 863 28.19 -11.67 -29.48
C LEU A 863 26.96 -11.63 -30.39
N THR A 864 26.29 -12.76 -30.55
CA THR A 864 24.94 -12.84 -31.15
C THR A 864 23.89 -13.13 -30.07
N LEU A 865 22.91 -12.25 -29.92
CA LEU A 865 21.83 -12.33 -28.96
C LEU A 865 20.50 -12.45 -29.70
N LEU A 866 19.58 -13.31 -29.24
CA LEU A 866 18.22 -13.38 -29.75
C LEU A 866 17.22 -12.98 -28.65
N LEU A 867 16.30 -12.08 -29.00
CA LEU A 867 15.29 -11.53 -28.11
C LEU A 867 13.90 -11.94 -28.62
N LEU A 868 13.31 -12.97 -28.00
CA LEU A 868 12.06 -13.60 -28.47
C LEU A 868 10.77 -12.88 -28.04
N GLY A 869 10.85 -11.77 -27.29
CA GLY A 869 9.66 -11.21 -26.63
C GLY A 869 8.88 -12.31 -25.89
N ASP A 870 7.57 -12.38 -26.10
CA ASP A 870 6.68 -13.32 -25.42
C ASP A 870 6.00 -14.35 -26.36
N LEU A 871 6.58 -14.58 -27.55
CA LEU A 871 6.10 -15.58 -28.53
C LEU A 871 5.74 -16.93 -27.89
N GLU A 872 4.62 -17.51 -28.28
CA GLU A 872 4.20 -18.84 -27.87
C GLU A 872 4.61 -19.90 -28.91
N PRO A 873 4.46 -21.22 -28.64
CA PRO A 873 4.95 -22.26 -29.55
C PRO A 873 4.53 -22.14 -31.03
N PRO A 874 3.30 -21.70 -31.41
CA PRO A 874 2.95 -21.48 -32.81
C PRO A 874 3.86 -20.47 -33.51
N ALA A 875 4.08 -19.29 -32.92
CA ALA A 875 4.96 -18.29 -33.50
C ALA A 875 6.46 -18.58 -33.33
N GLN A 876 6.85 -19.34 -32.29
CA GLN A 876 8.21 -19.90 -32.19
C GLN A 876 8.51 -20.87 -33.34
N GLN A 877 7.53 -21.69 -33.74
CA GLN A 877 7.62 -22.59 -34.90
C GLN A 877 7.56 -21.81 -36.23
N GLY A 878 6.72 -20.77 -36.32
CA GLY A 878 6.68 -19.85 -37.45
C GLY A 878 8.01 -19.13 -37.69
N LEU A 879 8.62 -18.60 -36.62
CA LEU A 879 9.96 -18.00 -36.64
C LEU A 879 11.02 -18.99 -37.15
N LEU A 880 10.98 -20.24 -36.66
CA LEU A 880 11.90 -21.30 -37.05
C LEU A 880 11.73 -21.73 -38.53
N ALA A 881 10.51 -21.68 -39.05
CA ALA A 881 10.20 -21.98 -40.45
C ALA A 881 10.55 -20.83 -41.40
N ALA A 882 10.36 -19.58 -40.95
CA ALA A 882 10.71 -18.38 -41.72
C ALA A 882 12.23 -18.14 -41.78
N HIS A 883 12.96 -18.50 -40.72
CA HIS A 883 14.41 -18.34 -40.60
C HIS A 883 15.14 -19.68 -40.38
N PRO A 884 15.18 -20.58 -41.39
CA PRO A 884 15.90 -21.84 -41.28
C PRO A 884 17.41 -21.67 -41.08
N GLU A 885 17.98 -20.51 -41.43
CA GLU A 885 19.38 -20.15 -41.15
C GLU A 885 19.65 -19.83 -39.67
N LEU A 886 18.61 -19.63 -38.85
CA LEU A 886 18.74 -19.30 -37.42
C LEU A 886 19.27 -20.52 -36.64
N GLY A 887 20.38 -20.33 -35.91
CA GLY A 887 20.95 -21.34 -35.01
C GLY A 887 22.21 -20.85 -34.30
N GLY A 888 22.52 -21.45 -33.16
CA GLY A 888 23.75 -21.19 -32.39
C GLY A 888 23.94 -19.75 -31.91
N VAL A 889 23.20 -19.32 -30.88
CA VAL A 889 23.30 -17.97 -30.29
C VAL A 889 24.16 -17.94 -29.03
N ASP A 890 24.86 -16.83 -28.77
CA ASP A 890 25.59 -16.63 -27.52
C ASP A 890 24.65 -16.42 -26.33
N VAL A 891 23.58 -15.63 -26.55
CA VAL A 891 22.63 -15.23 -25.51
C VAL A 891 21.20 -15.32 -26.02
N LEU A 892 20.28 -15.83 -25.19
CA LEU A 892 18.85 -15.87 -25.48
C LEU A 892 18.06 -15.17 -24.36
N LYS A 893 17.20 -14.19 -24.68
CA LYS A 893 16.04 -13.90 -23.82
C LYS A 893 15.01 -14.98 -24.07
N VAL A 894 14.76 -15.81 -23.07
CA VAL A 894 13.83 -16.93 -23.13
C VAL A 894 12.41 -16.37 -23.26
N ALA A 895 11.61 -16.89 -24.19
CA ALA A 895 10.29 -16.33 -24.48
C ALA A 895 9.37 -16.36 -23.26
N HIS A 896 8.46 -15.39 -23.16
CA HIS A 896 7.32 -15.41 -22.25
C HIS A 896 7.73 -15.56 -20.77
N HIS A 897 8.68 -14.73 -20.33
CA HIS A 897 9.28 -14.80 -18.98
C HIS A 897 9.76 -16.21 -18.56
N GLY A 898 10.16 -17.03 -19.53
CA GLY A 898 10.50 -18.43 -19.32
C GLY A 898 9.31 -19.31 -18.96
N SER A 899 8.15 -19.06 -19.57
CA SER A 899 6.89 -19.78 -19.36
C SER A 899 7.04 -21.28 -19.60
N ALA A 900 5.98 -22.02 -19.30
CA ALA A 900 5.90 -23.43 -19.63
C ALA A 900 5.87 -23.70 -21.15
N TYR A 901 5.51 -22.71 -21.96
CA TYR A 901 5.22 -22.84 -23.39
C TYR A 901 6.42 -22.38 -24.22
N GLN A 902 7.28 -23.33 -24.57
CA GLN A 902 8.48 -23.12 -25.38
C GLN A 902 8.57 -24.24 -26.40
N ASP A 903 9.04 -23.94 -27.61
CA ASP A 903 9.23 -24.93 -28.67
C ASP A 903 10.58 -25.68 -28.51
N PRO A 904 10.58 -27.01 -28.26
CA PRO A 904 11.83 -27.73 -28.03
C PRO A 904 12.79 -27.77 -29.24
N PRO A 905 12.33 -27.93 -30.50
CA PRO A 905 13.18 -27.76 -31.69
C PRO A 905 13.89 -26.42 -31.78
N LEU A 906 13.18 -25.28 -31.60
CA LEU A 906 13.79 -23.95 -31.60
C LEU A 906 14.86 -23.83 -30.51
N MET A 907 14.54 -24.24 -29.27
CA MET A 907 15.52 -24.23 -28.17
C MET A 907 16.78 -25.05 -28.51
N GLN A 908 16.62 -26.25 -29.07
CA GLN A 908 17.72 -27.14 -29.46
C GLN A 908 18.59 -26.54 -30.57
N ARG A 909 17.98 -25.85 -31.56
CA ARG A 909 18.71 -25.22 -32.67
C ARG A 909 19.45 -23.95 -32.24
N LEU A 910 18.88 -23.19 -31.29
CA LEU A 910 19.51 -22.00 -30.72
C LEU A 910 20.70 -22.34 -29.82
N ALA A 911 20.63 -23.45 -29.08
CA ALA A 911 21.70 -23.97 -28.21
C ALA A 911 22.43 -22.89 -27.36
N PRO A 912 21.69 -22.01 -26.64
CA PRO A 912 22.25 -20.78 -26.08
C PRO A 912 23.28 -21.04 -24.97
N ARG A 913 24.41 -20.34 -25.03
CA ARG A 913 25.45 -20.44 -23.98
C ARG A 913 25.00 -19.78 -22.68
N LEU A 914 24.24 -18.69 -22.80
CA LEU A 914 23.59 -17.97 -21.69
C LEU A 914 22.10 -17.78 -21.99
N ALA A 915 21.24 -18.22 -21.07
CA ALA A 915 19.80 -18.04 -21.15
C ALA A 915 19.34 -17.08 -20.05
N LEU A 916 18.64 -16.03 -20.46
CA LEU A 916 18.21 -14.92 -19.61
C LEU A 916 16.70 -14.93 -19.46
N ILE A 917 16.23 -14.80 -18.23
CA ILE A 917 14.80 -14.77 -17.91
C ILE A 917 14.49 -13.53 -17.08
N SER A 918 13.66 -12.65 -17.62
CA SER A 918 13.04 -11.56 -16.86
C SER A 918 11.74 -12.08 -16.24
N CYS A 919 11.61 -11.96 -14.92
CA CYS A 919 10.44 -12.37 -14.13
C CYS A 919 10.53 -11.80 -12.70
N GLY A 920 9.40 -11.72 -11.99
CA GLY A 920 9.32 -11.23 -10.61
C GLY A 920 9.21 -12.35 -9.57
N ALA A 921 9.76 -12.14 -8.37
CA ALA A 921 9.80 -13.16 -7.31
C ALA A 921 8.40 -13.61 -6.86
N ASP A 922 7.47 -12.67 -6.73
CA ASP A 922 6.06 -12.91 -6.37
C ASP A 922 5.17 -12.88 -7.63
N ASN A 923 5.49 -13.66 -8.67
CA ASN A 923 4.64 -13.78 -9.85
C ASN A 923 3.60 -14.91 -9.69
N PRO A 924 2.31 -14.67 -10.02
CA PRO A 924 1.25 -15.66 -9.84
C PRO A 924 1.24 -16.75 -10.93
N TYR A 925 1.96 -16.56 -12.04
CA TYR A 925 1.96 -17.45 -13.20
C TYR A 925 2.81 -18.71 -13.03
N GLY A 926 3.60 -18.81 -11.94
CA GLY A 926 4.56 -19.91 -11.74
C GLY A 926 5.73 -19.88 -12.73
N HIS A 927 6.10 -18.68 -13.21
CA HIS A 927 7.22 -18.48 -14.12
C HIS A 927 8.52 -18.21 -13.33
N PRO A 928 9.71 -18.54 -13.87
CA PRO A 928 9.94 -19.39 -15.02
C PRO A 928 9.60 -20.84 -14.69
N ALA A 929 9.00 -21.55 -15.64
CA ALA A 929 8.55 -22.92 -15.41
C ALA A 929 9.74 -23.86 -15.15
N PRO A 930 9.67 -24.75 -14.14
CA PRO A 930 10.76 -25.69 -13.83
C PRO A 930 11.18 -26.56 -15.04
N ARG A 931 10.25 -26.91 -15.92
CA ARG A 931 10.54 -27.67 -17.15
C ARG A 931 11.43 -26.90 -18.14
N THR A 932 11.20 -25.60 -18.28
CA THR A 932 11.97 -24.70 -19.16
C THR A 932 13.38 -24.51 -18.63
N ILE A 933 13.53 -24.29 -17.32
CA ILE A 933 14.85 -24.20 -16.66
C ILE A 933 15.64 -25.51 -16.80
N ALA A 934 14.97 -26.66 -16.68
CA ALA A 934 15.60 -27.97 -16.84
C ALA A 934 16.06 -28.21 -18.29
N ALA A 935 15.22 -27.92 -19.28
CA ALA A 935 15.53 -28.08 -20.71
C ALA A 935 16.75 -27.23 -21.14
N LEU A 936 16.78 -25.94 -20.77
CA LEU A 936 17.91 -25.05 -21.03
C LEU A 936 19.21 -25.59 -20.41
N ARG A 937 19.17 -26.06 -19.16
CA ARG A 937 20.34 -26.61 -18.47
C ARG A 937 20.81 -27.95 -19.08
N ALA A 938 19.89 -28.77 -19.58
CA ALA A 938 20.23 -30.02 -20.28
C ALA A 938 20.97 -29.76 -21.61
N GLN A 939 20.69 -28.63 -22.27
CA GLN A 939 21.41 -28.15 -23.46
C GLN A 939 22.75 -27.45 -23.11
N GLY A 940 23.14 -27.41 -21.84
CA GLY A 940 24.39 -26.79 -21.37
C GLY A 940 24.28 -25.28 -21.07
N ALA A 941 23.12 -24.65 -21.26
CA ALA A 941 22.94 -23.22 -21.05
C ALA A 941 23.12 -22.82 -19.58
N ARG A 942 23.86 -21.73 -19.33
CA ARG A 942 23.81 -21.05 -18.03
C ARG A 942 22.51 -20.24 -17.97
N VAL A 943 21.57 -20.65 -17.11
CA VAL A 943 20.33 -19.89 -16.85
C VAL A 943 20.55 -18.86 -15.73
N LEU A 944 20.19 -17.60 -15.96
CA LEU A 944 20.09 -16.52 -14.97
C LEU A 944 18.67 -15.92 -14.98
N ARG A 945 18.17 -15.47 -13.82
CA ARG A 945 16.77 -15.01 -13.66
C ARG A 945 16.66 -13.80 -12.72
N THR A 946 15.94 -12.76 -13.13
CA THR A 946 15.96 -11.47 -12.42
C THR A 946 15.42 -11.52 -11.00
N ASP A 947 14.46 -12.40 -10.72
CA ASP A 947 13.86 -12.55 -9.40
C ASP A 947 14.79 -13.14 -8.32
N THR A 948 15.83 -13.91 -8.70
CA THR A 948 16.83 -14.41 -7.76
C THR A 948 18.18 -13.71 -7.88
N ASP A 949 18.50 -13.23 -9.07
CA ASP A 949 19.82 -12.67 -9.41
C ASP A 949 19.81 -11.12 -9.45
N GLY A 950 18.65 -10.47 -9.47
CA GLY A 950 18.50 -9.02 -9.70
C GLY A 950 18.72 -8.64 -11.17
N ALA A 951 19.12 -7.40 -11.44
CA ALA A 951 19.46 -6.98 -12.80
C ALA A 951 20.72 -7.72 -13.30
N ILE A 952 20.74 -8.14 -14.57
CA ILE A 952 21.76 -9.02 -15.16
C ILE A 952 22.49 -8.29 -16.30
N ALA A 953 23.78 -7.97 -16.11
CA ALA A 953 24.65 -7.34 -17.10
C ALA A 953 25.51 -8.35 -17.84
N ILE A 954 25.55 -8.26 -19.17
CA ILE A 954 26.29 -9.14 -20.09
C ILE A 954 27.56 -8.44 -20.56
N LEU A 955 28.69 -9.15 -20.54
CA LEU A 955 30.02 -8.60 -20.81
C LEU A 955 30.85 -9.50 -21.73
N GLY A 956 31.83 -8.88 -22.40
CA GLY A 956 32.86 -9.55 -23.17
C GLY A 956 32.54 -9.68 -24.67
N THR A 957 32.94 -10.82 -25.22
CA THR A 957 32.84 -11.26 -26.62
C THR A 957 32.60 -12.77 -26.64
N THR A 958 32.35 -13.40 -27.79
CA THR A 958 32.14 -14.87 -27.90
C THR A 958 33.28 -15.70 -27.29
N ALA A 959 34.53 -15.21 -27.30
CA ALA A 959 35.67 -15.89 -26.67
C ALA A 959 35.72 -15.74 -25.13
N GLY A 960 35.01 -14.77 -24.55
CA GLY A 960 35.07 -14.39 -23.14
C GLY A 960 33.72 -13.94 -22.55
N LEU A 961 32.63 -14.56 -23.00
CA LEU A 961 31.27 -14.24 -22.57
C LEU A 961 31.13 -14.43 -21.06
N SER A 962 30.67 -13.39 -20.37
CA SER A 962 30.42 -13.42 -18.94
C SER A 962 29.22 -12.57 -18.56
N ALA A 963 28.69 -12.80 -17.36
CA ALA A 963 27.60 -12.03 -16.80
C ALA A 963 27.92 -11.61 -15.36
N THR A 964 27.35 -10.50 -14.93
CA THR A 964 27.38 -9.97 -13.56
C THR A 964 25.96 -9.60 -13.16
N VAL A 965 25.60 -9.76 -11.89
CA VAL A 965 24.22 -9.58 -11.41
C VAL A 965 24.20 -8.74 -10.13
N THR A 966 23.11 -8.02 -9.84
CA THR A 966 23.02 -7.13 -8.66
C THR A 966 22.67 -7.82 -7.35
N GLY A 967 22.11 -9.03 -7.41
CA GLY A 967 21.83 -9.89 -6.25
C GLY A 967 23.11 -10.40 -5.57
N HIS A 968 22.96 -11.05 -4.41
CA HIS A 968 24.05 -11.41 -3.50
C HIS A 968 25.05 -12.49 -3.99
N ARG A 969 25.22 -12.71 -5.31
CA ARG A 969 26.19 -13.66 -5.90
C ARG A 969 26.81 -13.12 -7.19
N VAL A 970 28.12 -12.82 -7.16
CA VAL A 970 28.90 -12.57 -8.39
C VAL A 970 29.15 -13.91 -9.11
N VAL A 971 28.27 -14.28 -10.04
CA VAL A 971 28.37 -15.53 -10.82
C VAL A 971 29.40 -15.38 -11.94
N LYS A 972 30.70 -15.52 -11.61
CA LYS A 972 31.77 -15.61 -12.62
C LYS A 972 31.65 -16.90 -13.43
N ALA A 973 30.92 -16.83 -14.54
CA ALA A 973 30.93 -17.86 -15.58
C ALA A 973 32.30 -17.85 -16.30
N ARG A 974 33.29 -18.56 -15.74
CA ARG A 974 34.38 -19.09 -16.57
C ARG A 974 33.84 -20.32 -17.28
N LEU A 975 33.85 -20.27 -18.61
CA LEU A 975 33.71 -21.46 -19.44
C LEU A 975 34.89 -22.39 -19.16
N ALA A 976 34.65 -23.69 -19.06
CA ALA A 976 35.72 -24.67 -19.22
C ALA A 976 36.14 -24.68 -20.70
N ASN A 977 37.43 -24.84 -20.98
CA ASN A 977 37.89 -25.02 -22.36
C ASN A 977 37.23 -26.28 -22.94
N GLY A 978 36.62 -26.16 -24.12
CA GLY A 978 35.95 -27.29 -24.78
C GLY A 978 36.93 -28.43 -25.10
N PRO A 979 36.49 -29.69 -25.07
CA PRO A 979 37.33 -30.81 -25.48
C PRO A 979 37.69 -30.66 -26.97
N GLY A 980 38.99 -30.64 -27.27
CA GLY A 980 39.47 -30.46 -28.64
C GLY A 980 39.06 -31.62 -29.54
N ILE A 981 38.59 -31.31 -30.76
CA ILE A 981 38.22 -32.31 -31.75
C ILE A 981 39.46 -33.12 -32.14
N ARG A 982 39.49 -34.39 -31.75
CA ARG A 982 40.35 -35.42 -32.35
C ARG A 982 39.47 -36.60 -32.72
N GLY A 983 39.26 -36.76 -34.03
CA GLY A 983 38.48 -37.87 -34.56
C GLY A 983 39.17 -39.21 -34.35
N ARG A 984 38.37 -40.25 -34.14
CA ARG A 984 38.76 -41.65 -34.38
C ARG A 984 37.55 -42.41 -34.90
N THR A 985 37.74 -43.14 -35.99
CA THR A 985 36.71 -43.86 -36.74
C THR A 985 36.62 -45.33 -36.31
N HIS A 986 35.59 -46.01 -36.85
CA HIS A 986 35.38 -47.47 -36.92
C HIS A 986 34.69 -48.22 -35.76
N LEU A 987 33.52 -48.77 -36.15
CA LEU A 987 33.04 -50.15 -35.98
C LEU A 987 32.63 -50.69 -34.58
N GLY A 988 31.51 -51.43 -34.56
CA GLY A 988 31.24 -52.46 -33.55
C GLY A 988 29.81 -52.55 -33.01
N ALA A 989 28.96 -53.39 -33.61
CA ALA A 989 27.68 -53.88 -33.06
C ALA A 989 27.23 -55.13 -33.85
N PRO A 990 26.36 -56.05 -33.33
CA PRO A 990 25.83 -56.20 -31.95
C PRO A 990 25.85 -57.67 -31.38
N HIS A 991 25.41 -57.83 -30.11
CA HIS A 991 24.79 -59.07 -29.53
C HIS A 991 25.61 -60.38 -29.44
N PRO A 992 25.07 -61.47 -28.82
CA PRO A 992 24.28 -61.61 -27.59
C PRO A 992 24.92 -62.56 -26.52
N ASP A 993 24.43 -62.49 -25.26
CA ASP A 993 24.10 -63.62 -24.33
C ASP A 993 24.35 -63.31 -22.83
N ALA A 994 23.72 -63.94 -21.84
CA ALA A 994 22.34 -64.46 -21.72
C ALA A 994 22.01 -64.84 -20.24
N ARG A 995 20.73 -64.72 -19.85
CA ARG A 995 20.14 -65.21 -18.55
C ARG A 995 20.63 -64.41 -17.31
N LEU A 996 19.93 -64.34 -16.17
CA LEU A 996 18.82 -65.12 -15.59
C LEU A 996 17.60 -64.26 -15.16
N ALA A 997 16.57 -64.97 -14.67
CA ALA A 997 15.23 -64.56 -14.21
C ALA A 997 15.09 -63.25 -13.38
N GLY A 998 13.89 -62.65 -13.24
CA GLY A 998 12.57 -63.03 -13.77
C GLY A 998 11.47 -63.18 -12.69
N CYS A 999 10.31 -62.53 -12.91
CA CYS A 999 9.07 -62.60 -12.11
C CYS A 999 9.08 -62.02 -10.68
N ARG A 1000 7.93 -61.65 -10.08
CA ARG A 1000 6.74 -60.90 -10.57
C ARG A 1000 5.80 -60.63 -9.38
N ARG A 1001 4.95 -59.58 -9.52
CA ARG A 1001 3.72 -59.31 -8.72
C ARG A 1001 3.93 -59.03 -7.21
N SER A 1002 2.93 -58.56 -6.45
CA SER A 1002 1.88 -57.52 -6.69
C SER A 1002 1.03 -57.36 -5.42
N ARG A 1003 0.35 -56.21 -5.25
CA ARG A 1003 -0.78 -56.00 -4.30
C ARG A 1003 -0.37 -56.06 -2.80
N LYS A 1004 -1.13 -55.53 -1.83
CA LYS A 1004 -2.35 -54.69 -1.80
C LYS A 1004 -2.44 -54.05 -0.39
N ARG A 1005 -2.99 -52.82 -0.28
CA ARG A 1005 -3.74 -52.33 0.90
C ARG A 1005 -2.94 -52.24 2.23
N SER A 1006 -3.40 -51.61 3.31
CA SER A 1006 -4.36 -50.49 3.47
C SER A 1006 -4.31 -49.97 4.91
N GLY A 1007 -4.60 -48.69 5.12
CA GLY A 1007 -5.26 -48.26 6.36
C GLY A 1007 -4.35 -47.69 7.47
N PRO A 1008 -4.97 -47.21 8.56
CA PRO A 1008 -4.53 -45.94 9.16
C PRO A 1008 -4.42 -45.96 10.70
N ALA A 1009 -4.24 -44.76 11.29
CA ALA A 1009 -4.42 -44.43 12.71
C ALA A 1009 -3.38 -45.03 13.70
N ALA A 1010 -3.18 -44.50 14.92
CA ALA A 1010 -3.33 -43.12 15.41
C ALA A 1010 -2.63 -42.93 16.78
N THR A 1011 -2.41 -41.66 17.17
CA THR A 1011 -2.41 -41.11 18.55
C THR A 1011 -1.50 -41.65 19.68
N ARG A 1012 -0.79 -40.67 20.27
CA ARG A 1012 -0.61 -40.39 21.73
C ARG A 1012 0.41 -41.17 22.59
N HIS A 1013 1.40 -40.39 23.06
CA HIS A 1013 1.87 -40.24 24.45
C HIS A 1013 1.98 -41.44 25.39
N LEU A 1014 3.20 -41.60 25.95
CA LEU A 1014 3.36 -41.77 27.41
C LEU A 1014 4.50 -40.87 27.95
N ARG A 1015 4.73 -40.86 29.28
CA ARG A 1015 5.60 -39.91 30.02
C ARG A 1015 6.71 -40.64 30.80
N ARG A 1016 7.90 -40.01 30.89
CA ARG A 1016 8.86 -40.04 32.05
C ARG A 1016 9.49 -41.41 32.42
N ASP A 1017 10.62 -41.52 33.14
CA ASP A 1017 11.70 -40.58 33.53
C ASP A 1017 13.02 -41.34 33.86
N LEU A 1018 14.15 -40.61 33.95
CA LEU A 1018 15.35 -40.85 34.80
C LEU A 1018 16.26 -42.13 34.72
N ARG A 1019 17.47 -41.94 34.13
CA ARG A 1019 18.86 -42.18 34.68
C ARG A 1019 19.29 -43.49 35.39
N ARG A 1020 20.35 -44.16 34.86
CA ARG A 1020 21.74 -44.36 35.44
C ARG A 1020 22.59 -45.37 34.60
N THR A 1021 23.71 -45.01 33.94
CA THR A 1021 25.15 -44.88 34.34
C THR A 1021 25.98 -46.17 34.57
N THR A 1022 27.03 -46.40 33.74
CA THR A 1022 28.31 -47.09 34.12
C THR A 1022 29.49 -46.79 33.15
N ARG A 1023 30.72 -47.20 33.55
CA ARG A 1023 32.08 -46.99 32.96
C ARG A 1023 32.48 -48.11 31.96
N GLY A 1024 33.58 -48.11 31.17
CA GLY A 1024 34.62 -47.10 30.82
C GLY A 1024 36.08 -47.65 30.65
N TYR A 1025 36.88 -47.11 29.69
CA TYR A 1025 38.36 -47.28 29.47
C TYR A 1025 38.88 -48.67 28.99
N PRO A 1026 40.16 -48.90 28.53
CA PRO A 1026 41.42 -48.13 28.65
C PRO A 1026 42.16 -47.71 27.33
N ARG A 1027 43.52 -47.71 27.30
CA ARG A 1027 44.41 -46.78 26.52
C ARG A 1027 45.58 -47.41 25.71
N GLY A 1028 46.03 -46.66 24.69
CA GLY A 1028 47.40 -46.67 24.10
C GLY A 1028 47.55 -45.61 22.98
N HIS A 1029 48.72 -45.31 22.39
CA HIS A 1029 50.13 -45.47 22.83
C HIS A 1029 51.10 -44.57 21.98
N LEU A 1030 52.25 -44.16 22.55
CA LEU A 1030 53.51 -43.60 21.96
C LEU A 1030 53.56 -42.51 20.83
N SER A 1031 54.44 -41.50 21.05
CA SER A 1031 55.21 -40.65 20.09
C SER A 1031 54.48 -39.84 18.98
N GLY A 1032 54.85 -38.62 18.56
CA GLY A 1032 56.01 -37.71 18.75
C GLY A 1032 56.35 -37.03 17.38
N PRO A 1033 57.08 -35.89 17.25
CA PRO A 1033 57.72 -35.04 18.27
C PRO A 1033 57.51 -33.48 18.10
N LEU A 1034 57.66 -32.71 19.20
CA LEU A 1034 58.19 -31.31 19.32
C LEU A 1034 57.53 -30.14 18.50
N ARG A 1035 57.48 -28.86 18.96
CA ARG A 1035 57.99 -28.22 20.20
C ARG A 1035 57.12 -27.02 20.64
N SER A 1036 56.55 -27.13 21.85
CA SER A 1036 56.26 -26.09 22.85
C SER A 1036 56.03 -24.60 22.46
N ARG A 1037 54.86 -24.06 22.85
CA ARG A 1037 54.74 -22.72 23.47
C ARG A 1037 54.02 -22.83 24.82
N PRO A 1038 54.66 -22.50 25.96
CA PRO A 1038 53.99 -22.38 27.25
C PRO A 1038 53.68 -20.91 27.62
N ASN A 1039 52.53 -20.70 28.27
CA ASN A 1039 52.17 -19.42 28.92
C ASN A 1039 52.77 -19.37 30.34
N ARG A 1040 53.23 -18.18 30.80
CA ARG A 1040 53.13 -17.75 32.21
C ARG A 1040 53.45 -16.25 32.41
N HIS A 1041 52.63 -15.59 33.24
CA HIS A 1041 52.92 -14.32 33.94
C HIS A 1041 53.97 -14.55 35.07
N PRO A 1042 54.46 -13.56 35.86
CA PRO A 1042 53.97 -12.16 36.06
C PRO A 1042 55.04 -11.06 36.36
N ARG A 1043 54.55 -9.88 36.82
CA ARG A 1043 55.17 -8.91 37.78
C ARG A 1043 56.32 -7.97 37.34
N ARG A 1044 56.11 -6.67 37.69
CA ARG A 1044 57.08 -5.59 38.08
C ARG A 1044 58.14 -5.14 37.03
N GLY A 1045 58.51 -3.86 36.90
CA GLY A 1045 57.93 -2.60 37.42
C GLY A 1045 58.95 -1.44 37.56
N LEU A 1046 58.49 -0.19 37.38
CA LEU A 1046 59.23 1.10 37.60
C LEU A 1046 60.42 1.39 36.64
N PRO A 1047 60.99 2.63 36.59
CA PRO A 1047 60.62 3.92 37.21
C PRO A 1047 60.42 5.11 36.21
N ARG A 1048 60.30 6.36 36.73
CA ARG A 1048 60.40 7.66 36.00
C ARG A 1048 61.83 8.24 36.11
N PRO A 1049 62.25 9.25 35.31
CA PRO A 1049 62.06 10.71 35.60
C PRO A 1049 61.28 11.45 34.46
N ARG A 1050 60.84 12.72 34.48
CA ARG A 1050 61.03 14.00 35.25
C ARG A 1050 62.27 14.88 34.92
N GLY A 1051 62.07 16.01 34.22
CA GLY A 1051 62.99 17.18 34.17
C GLY A 1051 62.82 18.20 32.99
N PRO A 1052 62.53 19.50 33.25
CA PRO A 1052 62.68 20.67 32.35
C PRO A 1052 63.65 21.75 33.00
N PRO A 1053 63.70 23.08 32.70
CA PRO A 1053 63.14 24.00 31.67
C PRO A 1053 64.19 25.02 31.07
N CYS A 1054 63.83 26.31 30.82
CA CYS A 1054 64.66 27.54 30.52
C CYS A 1054 65.06 27.84 29.03
N LEU A 1055 65.42 29.07 28.57
CA LEU A 1055 64.91 30.49 28.73
C LEU A 1055 65.72 31.47 27.81
N GLY A 1056 65.12 32.49 27.14
CA GLY A 1056 65.89 33.62 26.50
C GLY A 1056 65.28 34.34 25.23
N PRO A 1057 65.23 35.70 25.15
CA PRO A 1057 64.80 36.55 23.99
C PRO A 1057 66.00 37.38 23.39
N PRO A 1058 65.91 38.55 22.66
CA PRO A 1058 64.80 39.35 22.05
C PRO A 1058 65.08 39.92 20.61
N VAL A 1059 64.24 40.84 20.07
CA VAL A 1059 64.48 42.08 19.22
C VAL A 1059 63.22 42.48 18.38
N ALA A 1060 63.03 43.78 18.08
CA ALA A 1060 61.85 44.42 17.43
C ALA A 1060 62.32 45.76 16.72
N PRO A 1061 61.55 46.88 16.50
CA PRO A 1061 60.08 47.13 16.51
C PRO A 1061 59.29 47.68 15.24
N PRO A 1062 59.18 49.00 14.86
CA PRO A 1062 57.88 49.59 14.40
C PRO A 1062 57.96 50.46 13.08
N PRO A 1063 56.95 51.28 12.64
CA PRO A 1063 55.70 51.73 13.28
C PRO A 1063 54.38 51.80 12.45
N ALA A 1064 53.30 52.25 13.12
CA ALA A 1064 51.96 52.57 12.61
C ALA A 1064 51.72 54.12 12.63
N PRO A 1065 50.62 54.78 13.12
CA PRO A 1065 49.37 54.38 13.84
C PRO A 1065 48.18 54.17 12.87
N MET A 1066 46.86 54.36 13.08
CA MET A 1066 45.89 54.85 14.12
C MET A 1066 44.53 54.13 13.81
N ALA A 1067 43.34 54.25 14.43
CA ALA A 1067 42.67 54.80 15.64
C ALA A 1067 41.21 54.21 15.66
N SER A 1068 40.35 54.20 16.69
CA SER A 1068 40.39 54.51 18.14
C SER A 1068 39.18 53.88 18.90
N ALA A 1069 39.02 54.23 20.19
CA ALA A 1069 37.83 54.14 21.08
C ALA A 1069 36.41 54.22 20.43
N LEU A 1070 35.28 53.73 21.00
CA LEU A 1070 34.89 52.99 22.23
C LEU A 1070 33.45 52.36 21.97
N ARG A 1071 32.54 51.87 22.85
CA ARG A 1071 32.29 51.77 24.33
C ARG A 1071 31.31 50.58 24.64
N ARG A 1072 30.88 50.40 25.90
CA ARG A 1072 29.78 49.51 26.42
C ARG A 1072 29.19 50.15 27.71
N PRO A 1073 27.91 49.96 28.15
CA PRO A 1073 27.54 48.81 29.03
C PRO A 1073 26.03 48.37 29.13
N ARG A 1074 25.80 47.24 29.85
CA ARG A 1074 24.66 46.81 30.73
C ARG A 1074 23.18 47.06 30.32
N VAL A 1075 22.32 46.03 30.15
CA VAL A 1075 21.53 45.26 31.15
C VAL A 1075 20.41 46.05 31.88
N ILE A 1076 19.13 45.69 31.66
CA ILE A 1076 18.04 45.40 32.65
C ILE A 1076 16.74 44.97 31.92
N THR A 1077 15.81 44.32 32.63
CA THR A 1077 14.53 43.76 32.15
C THR A 1077 13.27 44.58 32.49
N ALA A 1078 12.33 44.67 31.56
CA ALA A 1078 10.88 44.84 31.76
C ALA A 1078 10.17 44.16 30.54
N ILE A 1079 9.07 43.39 30.62
CA ILE A 1079 7.76 43.58 31.30
C ILE A 1079 7.03 44.77 30.65
N GLU A 1080 6.16 44.59 29.63
CA GLU A 1080 4.85 43.89 29.55
C GLU A 1080 3.68 44.85 29.82
N GLN A 1081 2.49 44.51 29.29
CA GLN A 1081 1.19 45.20 29.39
C GLN A 1081 0.92 46.41 28.44
N MET A 1082 -0.27 46.36 27.82
CA MET A 1082 -1.25 47.47 27.62
C MET A 1082 -0.84 48.70 26.77
N GLU A 1083 -1.71 49.42 26.07
CA GLU A 1083 -3.14 49.26 25.68
C GLU A 1083 -3.23 49.71 24.19
N GLU A 1084 -4.02 49.11 23.30
CA GLU A 1084 -5.49 49.02 23.21
C GLU A 1084 -6.19 50.28 22.64
N ASN A 1085 -6.94 50.03 21.55
CA ASN A 1085 -8.15 50.73 21.11
C ASN A 1085 -8.11 52.09 20.37
N GLN A 1086 -9.22 52.30 19.64
CA GLN A 1086 -9.68 53.48 18.88
C GLN A 1086 -8.88 53.87 17.61
N GLY A 1087 -9.49 54.08 16.43
CA GLY A 1087 -10.86 53.79 15.97
C GLY A 1087 -11.43 54.88 15.04
N THR A 1088 -12.26 54.48 14.05
CA THR A 1088 -13.12 55.37 13.20
C THR A 1088 -12.39 56.43 12.32
N SER A 1089 -12.95 57.03 11.25
CA SER A 1089 -13.93 56.59 10.22
C SER A 1089 -13.94 57.57 9.02
N ILE A 1090 -14.63 57.22 7.91
CA ILE A 1090 -15.26 58.11 6.90
C ILE A 1090 -14.41 58.94 5.88
N TYR A 1091 -14.64 58.64 4.59
CA TYR A 1091 -14.64 59.46 3.35
C TYR A 1091 -13.85 60.79 3.20
N ARG A 1092 -13.01 60.86 2.14
CA ARG A 1092 -13.11 61.70 0.90
C ARG A 1092 -11.80 61.55 0.06
N LEU A 1093 -11.66 61.91 -1.23
CA LEU A 1093 -12.56 61.93 -2.41
C LEU A 1093 -11.78 62.28 -3.70
N GLN A 1094 -11.70 61.35 -4.67
CA GLN A 1094 -11.57 61.59 -6.14
C GLN A 1094 -10.27 62.20 -6.73
N ILE A 1095 -10.15 62.15 -8.08
CA ILE A 1095 -9.08 62.68 -8.96
C ILE A 1095 -7.78 61.83 -8.91
N MET A 1096 -7.11 61.42 -10.01
CA MET A 1096 -7.12 61.85 -11.43
C MET A 1096 -7.06 60.66 -12.43
N ARG A 1097 -7.45 60.88 -13.69
CA ARG A 1097 -7.11 59.99 -14.84
C ARG A 1097 -5.84 60.50 -15.54
N MET A 1098 -4.98 59.58 -15.97
CA MET A 1098 -4.04 59.60 -17.13
C MET A 1098 -3.43 58.20 -17.22
N GLY A 1099 -2.87 57.69 -18.32
CA GLY A 1099 -2.66 58.20 -19.69
C GLY A 1099 -1.87 57.13 -20.48
N GLU A 1100 -1.87 57.16 -21.81
CA GLU A 1100 -1.39 56.03 -22.64
C GLU A 1100 0.08 56.09 -23.06
N GLY A 1101 0.76 54.93 -23.07
CA GLY A 1101 1.51 54.44 -24.25
C GLY A 1101 3.04 54.65 -24.40
N VAL A 1102 3.54 54.02 -25.49
CA VAL A 1102 4.72 54.38 -26.32
C VAL A 1102 6.15 53.85 -25.96
N GLU A 1103 6.51 52.75 -26.66
CA GLU A 1103 7.75 52.46 -27.46
C GLU A 1103 9.21 52.23 -26.94
N ARG A 1104 9.73 51.03 -27.32
CA ARG A 1104 10.97 50.69 -28.10
C ARG A 1104 12.43 51.09 -27.71
N GLY A 1105 13.28 50.04 -27.64
CA GLY A 1105 14.65 49.96 -28.25
C GLY A 1105 15.83 50.59 -27.48
N PRO A 1106 17.13 50.40 -27.90
CA PRO A 1106 17.74 49.60 -29.00
C PRO A 1106 18.30 48.22 -28.54
N ARG A 1107 18.70 47.21 -29.36
CA ARG A 1107 19.83 47.02 -30.33
C ARG A 1107 21.25 47.10 -29.70
N CYS A 1108 22.27 46.30 -30.06
CA CYS A 1108 22.55 45.57 -31.32
C CYS A 1108 23.55 44.38 -31.20
N CYS A 1109 23.49 43.39 -32.14
CA CYS A 1109 24.54 42.48 -32.69
C CYS A 1109 25.42 41.59 -31.75
N VAL A 1110 25.98 40.42 -32.15
CA VAL A 1110 26.58 39.97 -33.44
C VAL A 1110 26.06 38.59 -33.93
N ALA A 1111 26.30 38.31 -35.22
CA ALA A 1111 25.87 37.16 -36.05
C ALA A 1111 26.72 35.86 -35.92
N LEU A 1112 26.55 34.76 -36.68
CA LEU A 1112 25.43 33.97 -37.29
C LEU A 1112 26.04 33.11 -38.43
N ALA A 1113 25.73 31.80 -38.55
CA ALA A 1113 25.98 31.02 -39.79
C ALA A 1113 25.27 29.65 -39.84
N TRP A 1114 24.34 29.47 -40.79
CA TRP A 1114 24.02 28.19 -41.47
C TRP A 1114 23.30 28.49 -42.81
N PRO A 1115 23.49 27.73 -43.90
CA PRO A 1115 22.91 28.07 -45.21
C PRO A 1115 21.42 27.73 -45.36
N GLU A 1116 20.75 28.42 -46.29
CA GLU A 1116 19.36 28.23 -46.72
C GLU A 1116 19.22 27.23 -47.88
N GLY A 1117 17.98 26.90 -48.24
CA GLY A 1117 17.60 26.16 -49.44
C GLY A 1117 16.08 26.19 -49.66
N ASP A 1118 15.65 26.72 -50.81
CA ASP A 1118 14.24 26.91 -51.22
C ASP A 1118 13.49 25.56 -51.37
N GLY A 1119 12.15 25.45 -51.37
CA GLY A 1119 11.01 26.39 -51.38
C GLY A 1119 9.82 25.72 -52.12
N PRO A 1120 8.71 26.40 -52.45
CA PRO A 1120 7.77 27.17 -51.63
C PRO A 1120 6.49 26.38 -51.28
N VAL A 1121 5.60 26.93 -50.43
CA VAL A 1121 4.24 26.40 -50.17
C VAL A 1121 3.19 27.53 -50.28
N PRO A 1122 2.10 27.36 -51.05
CA PRO A 1122 1.01 28.35 -51.14
C PRO A 1122 0.03 28.24 -49.95
N ALA A 1123 -0.61 29.35 -49.58
CA ALA A 1123 -1.39 29.46 -48.34
C ALA A 1123 -2.90 29.76 -48.55
N ALA A 1124 -3.73 29.16 -47.69
CA ALA A 1124 -5.09 29.57 -47.33
C ALA A 1124 -5.30 29.22 -45.84
N ARG A 1125 -5.72 30.12 -44.93
CA ARG A 1125 -7.08 30.68 -44.77
C ARG A 1125 -8.14 29.54 -44.76
N LEU A 1126 -8.89 29.29 -43.69
CA LEU A 1126 -9.62 30.24 -42.84
C LEU A 1126 -9.82 29.75 -41.38
N ALA A 1127 -10.55 30.51 -40.57
CA ALA A 1127 -10.66 30.32 -39.12
C ALA A 1127 -11.82 29.41 -38.67
N ALA A 1128 -11.60 28.73 -37.54
CA ALA A 1128 -12.58 28.36 -36.51
C ALA A 1128 -11.84 28.27 -35.16
#